data_AF-A0A2S6WJX1-F1
#
_entry.id   AF-A0A2S6WJX1-F1
#
_cell.length_a   1.000
_cell.length_b   1.000
_cell.length_c   1.000
_cell.angle_alpha   90.00
_cell.angle_beta   90.00
_cell.angle_gamma   90.00
#
_symmetry.space_group_name_H-M   'P 1'
#
loop_
_entity.id
_entity.type
_entity.pdbx_description
1 polymer ?
#
loop_
_entity_poly.entity_id
_entity_poly.type
_entity_poly.pdbx_seq_one_letter_code
_entity_poly.pdbx_strand_id
1 'polypeptide(L)'
;MKHVTSSVRMLSAGAAVAVSATLLTSLTMPTPASAATQATYYVSPDGSDSNSGTVSAPFKTLQHARDVVRTVNDSMTGDTNVYLRGGTYPVSSTINFASADSGTNGHHVVYAAYPGEKPVLDGGVQVTGWTQHSGNIWKATLDRDNKLRALYVNGKRAQMASKTINSAGCYGTYTVTQNQAPWAWESGTECDGAKYSLSDLPAIASNQDDVEIKSSTTWTTAIVGVRQITTSSDGANRVAMFQQPGAAIAQGPPNGNFNPGGSHTFMNAYEFLNQPGEFYFDKAAHTLYYYKSSSEDMTTAKVFAPNNVSTLLKIAGTSTTDHARNITFSGLTVEHSDWNLVNVAGSVFRQGQQGNASSNVYTTGNFHVYTYRNVDLPPAAIQIENADGIVLQRNTVQHTGADGITLANDVTDSQLTGNYTNDIAGSALTVGHPQHVYIGDYTSANHEKYPVNVEGVCKNITVTNNYLYDSAVLFEGSSPVSAYFADTLSLQHNRIEKSPWAGITLGWGWWNFDGSQGSINPGNPTTTAKNNTVKYNELIDTMQTLGDSAPIYTLGNQPGTEISNNFIQGVPAGHKYGIHPDEGSANINEHDNVLDIDPNVKYAINSGTWGKQHDLQITNTYGPVNTIFSKSVPNSTIDNVRVYADRVWPSQAYSIAVNAGLDDLYKDIVPSADVALQDYALPASTFTGKGVTTIAVRSPGDGSKTLWLAPAGTTTFATGPTKTSASGTSTTISVPQTAGDYRLYVVDAQGNASAASKALVRQRWNHVDDKAAGVTYSGTWSNWNDTKDMNGSEKFTSTAGNYAEFSFTGSGVRYLSMTQPNMGKVDVYLDGTLAQSGIDAYASTVTKQVPLFEKTDLAAGPHTIRVVCTGTKNTASSGAVCTLDAFASIAFPATNANYKLVNKGSSKAVDVSGASMSDGANVIQWADSGALNQNWRFVPVGDGSYEIVSRNSALLMDVGGDGTSIVQSSDDNAPSQHWTLVAAGNGYYKIKNVNSNKLLDVSSGGTQLVQSTDTNADSQLWKVVNVD
;
A
#
# COMPACT_ATOMS: atom_id res chain seq x y z
N MET A 1 22.44 31.63 -56.52
CA MET A 1 21.36 31.88 -57.51
C MET A 1 20.04 31.42 -56.89
N LYS A 2 18.94 32.17 -57.02
CA LYS A 2 17.56 31.86 -56.58
C LYS A 2 17.41 31.39 -55.09
N HIS A 3 17.00 32.21 -54.11
CA HIS A 3 15.70 32.90 -53.91
C HIS A 3 14.48 31.94 -53.93
N VAL A 4 13.46 31.99 -53.04
CA VAL A 4 13.15 32.75 -51.79
C VAL A 4 11.89 32.07 -51.15
N THR A 5 11.50 32.10 -49.86
CA THR A 5 11.83 32.88 -48.63
C THR A 5 11.62 32.00 -47.38
N SER A 6 12.06 32.45 -46.19
CA SER A 6 11.32 32.26 -44.93
C SER A 6 11.59 33.42 -43.96
N SER A 7 10.57 33.91 -43.26
CA SER A 7 10.62 35.17 -42.51
C SER A 7 10.52 34.93 -41.00
N VAL A 8 11.66 34.99 -40.29
CA VAL A 8 11.65 34.96 -38.82
C VAL A 8 11.07 36.28 -38.29
N ARG A 9 10.01 36.17 -37.48
CA ARG A 9 9.59 37.22 -36.55
C ARG A 9 9.65 36.68 -35.13
N MET A 10 10.36 37.39 -34.25
CA MET A 10 10.23 37.19 -32.82
C MET A 10 8.81 37.58 -32.37
N LEU A 11 8.26 36.85 -31.42
CA LEU A 11 7.12 37.27 -30.60
C LEU A 11 7.37 36.82 -29.16
N SER A 12 6.88 37.61 -28.21
CA SER A 12 7.25 37.56 -26.81
C SER A 12 6.48 36.52 -25.99
N ALA A 13 7.05 36.12 -24.85
CA ALA A 13 6.36 35.30 -23.86
C ALA A 13 5.06 35.95 -23.36
N GLY A 14 4.02 35.15 -23.16
CA GLY A 14 2.72 35.60 -22.67
C GLY A 14 1.79 34.44 -22.32
N ALA A 15 1.59 34.23 -21.01
CA ALA A 15 0.51 33.50 -20.35
C ALA A 15 -0.13 32.28 -21.06
N ALA A 16 0.26 31.08 -20.64
CA ALA A 16 -0.62 29.91 -20.68
C ALA A 16 -1.40 29.83 -19.35
N VAL A 17 -2.72 30.03 -19.39
CA VAL A 17 -3.62 29.89 -18.23
C VAL A 17 -4.76 28.93 -18.62
N ALA A 18 -5.17 28.09 -17.67
CA ALA A 18 -6.04 26.94 -17.93
C ALA A 18 -7.45 27.31 -18.40
N VAL A 19 -7.98 26.47 -19.30
CA VAL A 19 -9.41 26.31 -19.53
C VAL A 19 -9.75 24.81 -19.41
N SER A 20 -9.73 24.31 -18.18
CA SER A 20 -10.25 22.97 -17.85
C SER A 20 -11.78 23.00 -17.81
N ALA A 21 -12.40 23.29 -18.96
CA ALA A 21 -13.85 23.24 -19.10
C ALA A 21 -14.33 21.79 -19.06
N THR A 22 -15.15 21.45 -18.08
CA THR A 22 -15.67 20.11 -17.86
C THR A 22 -16.63 19.67 -18.97
N LEU A 23 -16.11 18.91 -19.93
CA LEU A 23 -16.96 18.09 -20.79
C LEU A 23 -17.53 16.93 -19.95
N LEU A 24 -18.69 17.15 -19.33
CA LEU A 24 -19.58 16.04 -18.98
C LEU A 24 -20.19 15.50 -20.28
N THR A 25 -19.38 14.78 -21.07
CA THR A 25 -19.95 13.65 -21.80
C THR A 25 -20.41 12.67 -20.74
N SER A 26 -21.71 12.43 -20.70
CA SER A 26 -22.28 11.27 -20.01
C SER A 26 -21.75 10.02 -20.70
N LEU A 27 -20.58 9.55 -20.24
CA LEU A 27 -20.08 8.22 -20.50
C LEU A 27 -21.01 7.24 -19.79
N THR A 28 -22.17 7.00 -20.41
CA THR A 28 -22.68 5.65 -20.48
C THR A 28 -21.54 4.84 -21.07
N MET A 29 -20.76 4.18 -20.21
CA MET A 29 -19.85 3.15 -20.67
C MET A 29 -20.67 2.23 -21.58
N PRO A 30 -20.23 1.93 -22.80
CA PRO A 30 -20.91 0.92 -23.59
C PRO A 30 -20.96 -0.32 -22.70
N THR A 31 -22.17 -0.83 -22.44
CA THR A 31 -22.32 -2.18 -21.88
C THR A 31 -21.42 -3.06 -22.73
N PRO A 32 -20.40 -3.73 -22.15
CA PRO A 32 -19.40 -4.43 -22.94
C PRO A 32 -20.15 -5.34 -23.89
N ALA A 33 -19.96 -5.11 -25.19
CA ALA A 33 -20.77 -5.72 -26.22
C ALA A 33 -20.51 -7.22 -26.14
N SER A 34 -21.39 -7.95 -25.44
CA SER A 34 -21.26 -9.38 -25.24
C SER A 34 -21.00 -9.98 -26.60
N ALA A 35 -19.87 -10.67 -26.75
CA ALA A 35 -19.66 -11.48 -27.93
C ALA A 35 -20.89 -12.38 -28.09
N ALA A 36 -21.29 -12.63 -29.34
CA ALA A 36 -22.36 -13.55 -29.63
C ALA A 36 -22.07 -14.85 -28.88
N THR A 37 -23.05 -15.44 -28.18
CA THR A 37 -22.79 -16.71 -27.51
C THR A 37 -22.91 -17.84 -28.53
N GLN A 38 -21.82 -18.58 -28.74
CA GLN A 38 -21.81 -19.74 -29.62
C GLN A 38 -22.47 -20.96 -28.94
N ALA A 39 -22.09 -21.22 -27.70
CA ALA A 39 -22.56 -22.36 -26.93
C ALA A 39 -22.64 -22.02 -25.43
N THR A 40 -23.55 -22.69 -24.73
CA THR A 40 -23.69 -22.58 -23.27
C THR A 40 -23.88 -23.98 -22.68
N TYR A 41 -22.96 -24.35 -21.78
CA TYR A 41 -23.01 -25.59 -21.02
C TYR A 41 -23.19 -25.31 -19.52
N TYR A 42 -23.63 -26.33 -18.79
CA TYR A 42 -23.89 -26.28 -17.36
C TYR A 42 -23.27 -27.48 -16.66
N VAL A 43 -22.66 -27.24 -15.51
CA VAL A 43 -22.05 -28.25 -14.63
C VAL A 43 -22.71 -28.15 -13.25
N SER A 44 -22.97 -29.28 -12.59
CA SER A 44 -23.60 -29.32 -11.26
C SER A 44 -23.08 -30.51 -10.44
N PRO A 45 -22.93 -30.42 -9.10
CA PRO A 45 -22.50 -31.58 -8.28
C PRO A 45 -23.46 -32.78 -8.39
N ASP A 46 -24.75 -32.50 -8.58
CA ASP A 46 -25.83 -33.48 -8.80
C ASP A 46 -25.99 -33.89 -10.28
N GLY A 47 -25.12 -33.42 -11.18
CA GLY A 47 -25.15 -33.71 -12.61
C GLY A 47 -24.62 -35.10 -12.99
N SER A 48 -24.51 -35.35 -14.30
CA SER A 48 -23.88 -36.55 -14.85
C SER A 48 -23.09 -36.21 -16.12
N ASP A 49 -21.88 -36.74 -16.25
CA ASP A 49 -21.05 -36.65 -17.47
C ASP A 49 -21.56 -37.58 -18.61
N SER A 50 -22.77 -38.14 -18.45
CA SER A 50 -23.56 -38.76 -19.51
C SER A 50 -24.69 -37.86 -20.03
N ASN A 51 -24.87 -36.67 -19.47
CA ASN A 51 -25.90 -35.71 -19.88
C ASN A 51 -25.43 -34.86 -21.07
N SER A 52 -26.32 -34.01 -21.59
CA SER A 52 -26.02 -33.09 -22.70
C SER A 52 -25.49 -31.71 -22.27
N GLY A 53 -25.24 -31.49 -20.98
CA GLY A 53 -24.70 -30.25 -20.45
C GLY A 53 -25.69 -29.07 -20.46
N THR A 54 -26.99 -29.33 -20.55
CA THR A 54 -28.02 -28.25 -20.53
C THR A 54 -28.42 -27.91 -19.09
N VAL A 55 -29.10 -26.77 -18.87
CA VAL A 55 -29.50 -26.33 -17.51
C VAL A 55 -30.41 -27.33 -16.78
N SER A 56 -31.15 -28.16 -17.51
CA SER A 56 -32.00 -29.25 -16.99
C SER A 56 -31.35 -30.63 -17.00
N ALA A 57 -30.21 -30.78 -17.69
CA ALA A 57 -29.40 -32.00 -17.71
C ALA A 57 -27.90 -31.62 -17.73
N PRO A 58 -27.36 -31.10 -16.60
CA PRO A 58 -25.99 -30.59 -16.54
C PRO A 58 -24.97 -31.73 -16.47
N PHE A 59 -23.75 -31.43 -16.91
CA PHE A 59 -22.56 -32.25 -16.65
C PHE A 59 -22.29 -32.33 -15.13
N LYS A 60 -21.47 -33.29 -14.72
CA LYS A 60 -21.02 -33.41 -13.32
C LYS A 60 -19.67 -32.74 -13.07
N THR A 61 -18.73 -32.88 -13.99
CA THR A 61 -17.33 -32.44 -13.78
C THR A 61 -16.92 -31.31 -14.71
N LEU A 62 -16.07 -30.41 -14.19
CA LEU A 62 -15.43 -29.35 -14.98
C LEU A 62 -14.49 -29.94 -16.05
N GLN A 63 -13.83 -31.06 -15.72
CA GLN A 63 -13.00 -31.86 -16.61
C GLN A 63 -13.80 -32.27 -17.87
N HIS A 64 -14.97 -32.89 -17.69
CA HIS A 64 -15.81 -33.30 -18.82
C HIS A 64 -16.36 -32.10 -19.61
N ALA A 65 -16.76 -31.02 -18.93
CA ALA A 65 -17.21 -29.81 -19.61
C ALA A 65 -16.12 -29.19 -20.51
N ARG A 66 -14.87 -29.11 -20.03
CA ARG A 66 -13.69 -28.75 -20.84
C ARG A 66 -13.52 -29.67 -22.04
N ASP A 67 -13.56 -30.99 -21.80
CA ASP A 67 -13.35 -31.98 -22.86
C ASP A 67 -14.45 -31.95 -23.94
N VAL A 68 -15.66 -31.49 -23.61
CA VAL A 68 -16.73 -31.19 -24.58
C VAL A 68 -16.43 -29.89 -25.33
N VAL A 69 -16.02 -28.81 -24.65
CA VAL A 69 -15.67 -27.52 -25.32
C VAL A 69 -14.55 -27.71 -26.33
N ARG A 70 -13.55 -28.56 -26.03
CA ARG A 70 -12.47 -28.97 -26.94
C ARG A 70 -12.95 -29.59 -28.27
N THR A 71 -14.22 -29.98 -28.38
CA THR A 71 -14.80 -30.50 -29.64
C THR A 71 -15.49 -29.45 -30.50
N VAL A 72 -15.59 -28.19 -30.04
CA VAL A 72 -16.35 -27.11 -30.70
C VAL A 72 -15.62 -25.76 -30.75
N ASN A 73 -14.42 -25.64 -30.19
CA ASN A 73 -13.65 -24.40 -30.11
C ASN A 73 -12.72 -24.13 -31.30
N ASP A 74 -12.50 -25.08 -32.22
CA ASP A 74 -11.59 -24.96 -33.38
C ASP A 74 -11.90 -23.80 -34.36
N SER A 75 -13.11 -23.26 -34.36
CA SER A 75 -13.54 -22.23 -35.32
C SER A 75 -14.66 -21.37 -34.74
N MET A 76 -14.36 -20.67 -33.64
CA MET A 76 -15.38 -19.95 -32.88
C MET A 76 -15.97 -18.77 -33.67
N THR A 77 -17.27 -18.54 -33.49
CA THR A 77 -18.03 -17.39 -34.00
C THR A 77 -18.64 -16.56 -32.86
N GLY A 78 -18.26 -16.90 -31.65
CA GLY A 78 -18.86 -16.43 -30.42
C GLY A 78 -18.23 -17.09 -29.20
N ASP A 79 -18.39 -16.48 -28.03
CA ASP A 79 -17.88 -17.02 -26.78
C ASP A 79 -18.63 -18.30 -26.39
N THR A 80 -17.91 -19.22 -25.73
CA THR A 80 -18.50 -20.45 -25.20
C THR A 80 -18.54 -20.39 -23.67
N ASN A 81 -19.75 -20.35 -23.12
CA ASN A 81 -19.99 -20.23 -21.69
C ASN A 81 -20.16 -21.61 -21.03
N VAL A 82 -19.56 -21.81 -19.86
CA VAL A 82 -19.69 -23.00 -19.04
C VAL A 82 -20.05 -22.55 -17.63
N TYR A 83 -21.32 -22.69 -17.24
CA TYR A 83 -21.82 -22.25 -15.94
C TYR A 83 -21.78 -23.38 -14.90
N LEU A 84 -20.96 -23.21 -13.88
CA LEU A 84 -20.91 -24.09 -12.71
C LEU A 84 -22.01 -23.66 -11.73
N ARG A 85 -22.92 -24.58 -11.42
CA ARG A 85 -23.95 -24.40 -10.38
C ARG A 85 -23.32 -24.41 -8.99
N GLY A 86 -24.02 -23.83 -8.02
CA GLY A 86 -23.55 -23.73 -6.64
C GLY A 86 -23.35 -25.09 -5.95
N GLY A 87 -22.34 -25.16 -5.08
CA GLY A 87 -21.97 -26.37 -4.35
C GLY A 87 -20.51 -26.80 -4.58
N THR A 88 -20.13 -27.91 -3.96
CA THR A 88 -18.74 -28.40 -3.92
C THR A 88 -18.47 -29.42 -5.03
N TYR A 89 -17.34 -29.24 -5.71
CA TYR A 89 -16.80 -30.12 -6.74
C TYR A 89 -15.44 -30.64 -6.24
N PRO A 90 -15.36 -31.90 -5.76
CA PRO A 90 -14.10 -32.48 -5.28
C PRO A 90 -13.06 -32.60 -6.41
N VAL A 91 -11.85 -32.12 -6.16
CA VAL A 91 -10.71 -32.14 -7.08
C VAL A 91 -9.66 -33.11 -6.56
N SER A 92 -9.74 -34.38 -6.99
CA SER A 92 -8.77 -35.43 -6.62
C SER A 92 -7.51 -35.47 -7.51
N SER A 93 -7.43 -34.61 -8.52
CA SER A 93 -6.27 -34.44 -9.41
C SER A 93 -6.38 -33.13 -10.19
N THR A 94 -5.23 -32.59 -10.63
CA THR A 94 -5.15 -31.30 -11.33
C THR A 94 -6.00 -31.26 -12.60
N ILE A 95 -6.83 -30.23 -12.72
CA ILE A 95 -7.61 -29.91 -13.90
C ILE A 95 -6.71 -29.10 -14.84
N ASN A 96 -6.10 -29.79 -15.80
CA ASN A 96 -5.27 -29.18 -16.83
C ASN A 96 -6.15 -28.55 -17.94
N PHE A 97 -5.79 -27.35 -18.37
CA PHE A 97 -6.26 -26.66 -19.57
C PHE A 97 -5.05 -26.43 -20.46
N ALA A 98 -5.08 -27.01 -21.66
CA ALA A 98 -3.99 -26.99 -22.64
C ALA A 98 -4.30 -26.01 -23.79
N SER A 99 -3.38 -25.88 -24.74
CA SER A 99 -3.62 -25.12 -25.98
C SER A 99 -4.86 -25.58 -26.76
N ALA A 100 -5.21 -26.87 -26.68
CA ALA A 100 -6.45 -27.41 -27.24
C ALA A 100 -7.75 -26.90 -26.57
N ASP A 101 -7.68 -26.30 -25.38
CA ASP A 101 -8.87 -25.77 -24.66
C ASP A 101 -9.08 -24.26 -24.89
N SER A 102 -8.28 -23.67 -25.79
CA SER A 102 -8.25 -22.22 -26.05
C SER A 102 -9.52 -21.69 -26.72
N GLY A 103 -9.78 -20.40 -26.52
CA GLY A 103 -10.71 -19.63 -27.36
C GLY A 103 -10.06 -19.20 -28.68
N THR A 104 -10.75 -19.41 -29.81
CA THR A 104 -10.24 -19.08 -31.17
C THR A 104 -10.94 -17.86 -31.77
N ASN A 105 -10.41 -17.35 -32.89
CA ASN A 105 -10.98 -16.22 -33.66
C ASN A 105 -11.21 -14.91 -32.86
N GLY A 106 -10.58 -14.75 -31.69
CA GLY A 106 -10.77 -13.59 -30.80
C GLY A 106 -11.95 -13.74 -29.82
N HIS A 107 -12.49 -14.95 -29.66
CA HIS A 107 -13.52 -15.30 -28.69
C HIS A 107 -12.94 -16.02 -27.48
N HIS A 108 -13.65 -15.96 -26.35
CA HIS A 108 -13.24 -16.59 -25.09
C HIS A 108 -14.00 -17.89 -24.79
N VAL A 109 -13.33 -18.81 -24.09
CA VAL A 109 -13.98 -19.89 -23.35
C VAL A 109 -14.13 -19.45 -21.89
N VAL A 110 -15.36 -19.38 -21.40
CA VAL A 110 -15.70 -18.73 -20.12
C VAL A 110 -16.26 -19.75 -19.12
N TYR A 111 -15.46 -20.13 -18.13
CA TYR A 111 -15.86 -20.97 -17.01
C TYR A 111 -16.30 -20.09 -15.84
N ALA A 112 -17.62 -19.93 -15.67
CA ALA A 112 -18.20 -18.98 -14.74
C ALA A 112 -19.08 -19.63 -13.68
N ALA A 113 -19.19 -19.01 -12.51
CA ALA A 113 -20.28 -19.28 -11.58
C ALA A 113 -21.63 -18.95 -12.22
N TYR A 114 -22.64 -19.78 -11.98
CA TYR A 114 -24.01 -19.43 -12.34
C TYR A 114 -24.48 -18.22 -11.50
N PRO A 115 -25.20 -17.23 -12.07
CA PRO A 115 -25.48 -15.97 -11.39
C PRO A 115 -26.16 -16.13 -10.02
N GLY A 116 -25.48 -15.63 -8.97
CA GLY A 116 -25.95 -15.71 -7.58
C GLY A 116 -25.62 -17.00 -6.84
N GLU A 117 -24.90 -17.93 -7.45
CA GLU A 117 -24.50 -19.21 -6.84
C GLU A 117 -22.98 -19.27 -6.62
N LYS A 118 -22.52 -20.01 -5.59
CA LYS A 118 -21.08 -20.20 -5.26
C LYS A 118 -20.62 -21.63 -5.59
N PRO A 119 -19.97 -21.88 -6.75
CA PRO A 119 -19.27 -23.14 -7.01
C PRO A 119 -17.92 -23.15 -6.28
N VAL A 120 -17.56 -24.31 -5.71
CA VAL A 120 -16.31 -24.51 -4.96
C VAL A 120 -15.55 -25.69 -5.52
N LEU A 121 -14.37 -25.44 -6.09
CA LEU A 121 -13.39 -26.46 -6.47
C LEU A 121 -12.54 -26.79 -5.23
N ASP A 122 -12.73 -27.97 -4.67
CA ASP A 122 -12.24 -28.35 -3.34
C ASP A 122 -11.20 -29.48 -3.44
N GLY A 123 -9.95 -29.17 -3.10
CA GLY A 123 -8.83 -30.12 -3.09
C GLY A 123 -8.73 -30.95 -1.81
N GLY A 124 -9.66 -30.76 -0.88
CA GLY A 124 -9.70 -31.44 0.41
C GLY A 124 -10.67 -32.61 0.48
N VAL A 125 -10.59 -33.33 1.59
CA VAL A 125 -11.57 -34.33 2.03
C VAL A 125 -12.15 -33.92 3.37
N GLN A 126 -13.47 -34.05 3.53
CA GLN A 126 -14.15 -33.77 4.79
C GLN A 126 -13.87 -34.89 5.80
N VAL A 127 -13.21 -34.55 6.92
CA VAL A 127 -12.92 -35.49 8.01
C VAL A 127 -14.14 -35.61 8.92
N THR A 128 -14.65 -36.82 9.08
CA THR A 128 -15.89 -37.13 9.83
C THR A 128 -15.67 -38.22 10.87
N GLY A 129 -16.68 -38.53 11.70
CA GLY A 129 -16.56 -39.56 12.74
C GLY A 129 -15.76 -39.11 13.98
N TRP A 130 -15.73 -37.81 14.27
CA TRP A 130 -15.01 -37.24 15.42
C TRP A 130 -15.51 -37.80 16.76
N THR A 131 -14.57 -38.25 17.59
CA THR A 131 -14.80 -38.78 18.94
C THR A 131 -13.86 -38.13 19.94
N GLN A 132 -14.30 -37.94 21.19
CA GLN A 132 -13.44 -37.41 22.24
C GLN A 132 -12.35 -38.44 22.58
N HIS A 133 -11.08 -38.01 22.59
CA HIS A 133 -9.95 -38.88 22.93
C HIS A 133 -9.52 -38.70 24.39
N SER A 134 -9.20 -37.48 24.80
CA SER A 134 -8.77 -37.15 26.16
C SER A 134 -8.88 -35.64 26.40
N GLY A 135 -9.61 -35.22 27.43
CA GLY A 135 -9.83 -33.79 27.71
C GLY A 135 -10.43 -33.05 26.52
N ASN A 136 -9.72 -32.03 26.02
CA ASN A 136 -10.08 -31.27 24.82
C ASN A 136 -9.55 -31.87 23.51
N ILE A 137 -8.76 -32.94 23.55
CA ILE A 137 -8.28 -33.63 22.35
C ILE A 137 -9.40 -34.56 21.84
N TRP A 138 -9.79 -34.34 20.60
CA TRP A 138 -10.69 -35.18 19.82
C TRP A 138 -9.91 -35.87 18.70
N LYS A 139 -10.45 -36.95 18.15
CA LYS A 139 -9.84 -37.68 17.04
C LYS A 139 -10.84 -38.23 16.04
N ALA A 140 -10.38 -38.41 14.81
CA ALA A 140 -11.09 -39.05 13.71
C ALA A 140 -10.14 -39.91 12.87
N THR A 141 -10.67 -40.83 12.08
CA THR A 141 -9.90 -41.55 11.06
C THR A 141 -9.73 -40.64 9.84
N LEU A 142 -8.51 -40.58 9.30
CA LEU A 142 -8.18 -39.94 8.03
C LEU A 142 -7.32 -40.93 7.24
N ASP A 143 -7.85 -41.42 6.13
CA ASP A 143 -7.18 -42.42 5.30
C ASP A 143 -6.14 -41.76 4.40
N ARG A 144 -4.87 -41.76 4.83
CA ARG A 144 -3.77 -41.02 4.20
C ARG A 144 -2.41 -41.56 4.66
N ASP A 145 -1.60 -42.06 3.74
CA ASP A 145 -0.28 -42.67 4.05
C ASP A 145 0.85 -41.67 4.33
N ASN A 146 0.63 -40.37 4.09
CA ASN A 146 1.67 -39.33 4.14
C ASN A 146 1.31 -38.13 5.02
N LYS A 147 2.32 -37.34 5.40
CA LYS A 147 2.18 -36.17 6.29
C LYS A 147 1.03 -35.26 5.87
N LEU A 148 0.29 -34.76 6.86
CA LEU A 148 -0.69 -33.68 6.69
C LEU A 148 -0.09 -32.35 7.18
N ARG A 149 0.11 -31.38 6.28
CA ARG A 149 0.67 -30.05 6.62
C ARG A 149 -0.38 -29.06 7.16
N ALA A 150 -1.61 -29.13 6.65
CA ALA A 150 -2.67 -28.19 6.99
C ALA A 150 -3.98 -28.93 7.28
N LEU A 151 -4.81 -28.32 8.11
CA LEU A 151 -6.14 -28.79 8.47
C LEU A 151 -7.03 -27.56 8.66
N TYR A 152 -8.28 -27.61 8.22
CA TYR A 152 -9.20 -26.49 8.33
C TYR A 152 -10.42 -26.88 9.15
N VAL A 153 -10.69 -26.16 10.23
CA VAL A 153 -11.82 -26.40 11.15
C VAL A 153 -12.75 -25.19 11.07
N ASN A 154 -13.98 -25.42 10.60
CA ASN A 154 -15.00 -24.40 10.39
C ASN A 154 -14.52 -23.20 9.54
N GLY A 155 -13.69 -23.45 8.52
CA GLY A 155 -13.13 -22.42 7.63
C GLY A 155 -11.93 -21.65 8.22
N LYS A 156 -11.24 -22.21 9.22
CA LYS A 156 -10.02 -21.63 9.80
C LYS A 156 -8.89 -22.65 9.81
N ARG A 157 -7.67 -22.25 9.43
CA ARG A 157 -6.47 -23.10 9.53
C ARG A 157 -6.16 -23.45 10.99
N ALA A 158 -6.12 -24.74 11.28
CA ALA A 158 -5.53 -25.30 12.49
C ALA A 158 -4.00 -25.42 12.34
N GLN A 159 -3.28 -25.27 13.44
CA GLN A 159 -1.81 -25.29 13.46
C GLN A 159 -1.28 -26.70 13.73
N MET A 160 -0.15 -27.09 13.13
CA MET A 160 0.53 -28.33 13.55
C MET A 160 1.00 -28.18 15.00
N ALA A 161 0.75 -29.19 15.84
CA ALA A 161 1.17 -29.23 17.24
C ALA A 161 2.65 -28.88 17.40
N SER A 162 2.99 -27.89 18.22
CA SER A 162 4.29 -27.22 18.13
C SER A 162 4.91 -26.80 19.46
N LYS A 163 6.24 -26.66 19.46
CA LYS A 163 7.00 -26.14 20.60
C LYS A 163 8.30 -25.46 20.17
N THR A 164 8.53 -24.25 20.66
CA THR A 164 9.81 -23.55 20.50
C THR A 164 10.82 -24.07 21.52
N ILE A 165 12.00 -24.48 21.04
CA ILE A 165 13.07 -25.13 21.81
C ILE A 165 14.42 -24.54 21.36
N ASN A 166 15.32 -24.26 22.30
CA ASN A 166 16.69 -23.84 21.98
C ASN A 166 17.57 -25.04 21.64
N SER A 167 18.30 -24.96 20.53
CA SER A 167 19.30 -25.92 20.09
C SER A 167 20.65 -25.67 20.75
N ALA A 168 21.28 -26.74 21.27
CA ALA A 168 22.68 -26.79 21.68
C ALA A 168 23.64 -27.05 20.50
N GLY A 169 23.18 -26.77 19.27
CA GLY A 169 23.95 -26.74 18.04
C GLY A 169 24.15 -28.10 17.38
N CYS A 170 24.92 -28.05 16.28
CA CYS A 170 25.34 -29.14 15.40
C CYS A 170 25.60 -30.48 16.10
N TYR A 171 25.11 -31.57 15.50
CA TYR A 171 25.45 -32.95 15.82
C TYR A 171 25.76 -33.73 14.55
N GLY A 172 26.80 -34.58 14.60
CA GLY A 172 27.24 -35.36 13.45
C GLY A 172 27.74 -34.49 12.30
N THR A 173 27.89 -35.11 11.13
CA THR A 173 28.51 -34.50 9.95
C THR A 173 27.97 -35.21 8.71
N TYR A 174 27.37 -34.47 7.78
CA TYR A 174 26.89 -34.99 6.50
C TYR A 174 27.69 -34.35 5.37
N THR A 175 28.38 -35.17 4.58
CA THR A 175 29.25 -34.72 3.49
C THR A 175 28.56 -34.90 2.14
N VAL A 176 28.52 -33.84 1.34
CA VAL A 176 28.09 -33.87 -0.05
C VAL A 176 29.32 -33.92 -0.94
N THR A 177 29.36 -34.87 -1.87
CA THR A 177 30.34 -34.91 -2.97
C THR A 177 29.68 -34.36 -4.24
N GLN A 178 30.35 -33.44 -4.92
CA GLN A 178 29.89 -32.89 -6.19
C GLN A 178 29.60 -34.01 -7.21
N ASN A 179 28.52 -33.85 -7.97
CA ASN A 179 28.02 -34.79 -8.97
C ASN A 179 27.65 -36.20 -8.46
N GLN A 180 27.57 -36.43 -7.14
CA GLN A 180 27.08 -37.72 -6.60
C GLN A 180 25.58 -37.98 -6.92
N ALA A 181 24.85 -36.92 -7.25
CA ALA A 181 23.46 -36.92 -7.69
C ALA A 181 23.14 -35.59 -8.42
N PRO A 182 22.04 -35.47 -9.19
CA PRO A 182 21.70 -34.24 -9.92
C PRO A 182 21.51 -32.99 -9.06
N TRP A 183 21.24 -33.15 -7.76
CA TRP A 183 21.11 -32.07 -6.78
C TRP A 183 22.45 -31.65 -6.14
N ALA A 184 23.55 -32.39 -6.34
CA ALA A 184 24.82 -32.15 -5.66
C ALA A 184 25.77 -31.32 -6.54
N TRP A 185 25.49 -30.02 -6.69
CA TRP A 185 26.23 -29.15 -7.61
C TRP A 185 27.62 -28.75 -7.09
N GLU A 186 27.81 -28.72 -5.77
CA GLU A 186 29.12 -28.52 -5.13
C GLU A 186 29.47 -29.66 -4.16
N SER A 187 30.74 -29.70 -3.74
CA SER A 187 31.17 -30.53 -2.61
C SER A 187 31.18 -29.70 -1.34
N GLY A 188 30.75 -30.25 -0.21
CA GLY A 188 30.68 -29.53 1.05
C GLY A 188 30.29 -30.42 2.22
N THR A 189 30.01 -29.84 3.38
CA THR A 189 29.73 -30.60 4.60
C THR A 189 28.93 -29.79 5.60
N GLU A 190 27.80 -30.35 6.03
CA GLU A 190 26.79 -29.71 6.88
C GLU A 190 26.53 -30.54 8.16
N CYS A 191 25.72 -30.00 9.08
CA CYS A 191 25.30 -30.76 10.25
C CYS A 191 24.30 -31.86 9.85
N ASP A 192 24.50 -33.06 10.42
CA ASP A 192 23.64 -34.22 10.19
C ASP A 192 22.41 -34.25 11.12
N GLY A 193 22.47 -33.45 12.19
CA GLY A 193 21.40 -33.20 13.15
C GLY A 193 21.78 -32.06 14.09
N ALA A 194 20.99 -31.88 15.16
CA ALA A 194 21.28 -30.93 16.23
C ALA A 194 20.87 -31.46 17.61
N LYS A 195 21.51 -30.93 18.66
CA LYS A 195 21.29 -31.30 20.08
C LYS A 195 20.25 -30.41 20.75
N TYR A 196 19.51 -30.98 21.71
CA TYR A 196 18.50 -30.29 22.52
C TYR A 196 18.49 -30.83 23.95
N SER A 197 18.06 -30.01 24.92
CA SER A 197 17.89 -30.46 26.31
C SER A 197 16.83 -31.55 26.43
N LEU A 198 17.09 -32.53 27.30
CA LEU A 198 16.14 -33.59 27.67
C LEU A 198 14.85 -33.07 28.34
N SER A 199 14.89 -31.86 28.91
CA SER A 199 13.72 -31.18 29.50
C SER A 199 12.81 -30.57 28.43
N ASP A 200 13.39 -30.15 27.31
CA ASP A 200 12.73 -29.27 26.37
C ASP A 200 12.20 -30.08 25.18
N LEU A 201 13.01 -31.01 24.68
CA LEU A 201 12.60 -32.05 23.74
C LEU A 201 12.39 -33.37 24.51
N PRO A 202 11.15 -33.84 24.73
CA PRO A 202 10.88 -35.15 25.30
C PRO A 202 11.36 -36.28 24.36
N ALA A 203 11.16 -37.54 24.76
CA ALA A 203 11.24 -38.63 23.79
C ALA A 203 9.96 -38.60 22.94
N ILE A 204 10.09 -38.60 21.61
CA ILE A 204 8.97 -38.66 20.67
C ILE A 204 8.72 -40.11 20.31
N ALA A 205 7.53 -40.65 20.60
CA ALA A 205 7.28 -42.09 20.62
C ALA A 205 7.06 -42.73 19.24
N SER A 206 6.44 -42.00 18.32
CA SER A 206 6.10 -42.44 16.95
C SER A 206 6.21 -41.29 15.96
N ASN A 207 6.06 -41.58 14.65
CA ASN A 207 6.01 -40.60 13.56
C ASN A 207 7.16 -39.56 13.54
N GLN A 208 8.36 -39.95 14.01
CA GLN A 208 9.52 -39.06 14.16
C GLN A 208 10.02 -38.49 12.81
N ASP A 209 9.73 -39.19 11.72
CA ASP A 209 10.06 -38.82 10.34
C ASP A 209 9.07 -37.79 9.74
N ASP A 210 7.98 -37.51 10.43
CA ASP A 210 6.97 -36.50 10.10
C ASP A 210 7.18 -35.18 10.87
N VAL A 211 8.13 -35.15 11.82
CA VAL A 211 8.48 -33.97 12.60
C VAL A 211 9.27 -32.99 11.74
N GLU A 212 8.95 -31.71 11.85
CA GLU A 212 9.69 -30.62 11.21
C GLU A 212 10.31 -29.69 12.24
N ILE A 213 11.40 -29.04 11.84
CA ILE A 213 12.10 -28.02 12.62
C ILE A 213 12.20 -26.77 11.75
N LYS A 214 11.55 -25.68 12.18
CA LYS A 214 11.65 -24.34 11.57
C LYS A 214 12.68 -23.50 12.32
N SER A 215 13.58 -22.85 11.58
CA SER A 215 14.38 -21.71 12.05
C SER A 215 14.08 -20.48 11.21
N SER A 216 14.32 -19.29 11.76
CA SER A 216 14.04 -18.00 11.12
C SER A 216 15.32 -17.17 10.99
N THR A 217 15.44 -16.45 9.88
CA THR A 217 16.43 -15.37 9.70
C THR A 217 15.74 -14.01 9.90
N THR A 218 16.39 -12.91 9.52
CA THR A 218 15.79 -11.56 9.58
C THR A 218 14.55 -11.40 8.69
N TRP A 219 14.53 -12.07 7.53
CA TRP A 219 13.56 -11.81 6.44
C TRP A 219 12.93 -13.09 5.83
N THR A 220 13.33 -14.30 6.24
CA THR A 220 12.74 -15.56 5.77
C THR A 220 12.79 -16.66 6.83
N THR A 221 12.18 -17.81 6.53
CA THR A 221 12.19 -19.02 7.36
C THR A 221 12.66 -20.24 6.56
N ALA A 222 13.45 -21.08 7.22
CA ALA A 222 13.93 -22.34 6.69
C ALA A 222 13.39 -23.49 7.54
N ILE A 223 13.06 -24.61 6.89
CA ILE A 223 12.41 -25.77 7.52
C ILE A 223 13.15 -27.02 7.07
N VAL A 224 13.47 -27.92 8.02
CA VAL A 224 14.01 -29.24 7.71
C VAL A 224 13.12 -30.33 8.33
N GLY A 225 12.87 -31.40 7.58
CA GLY A 225 12.32 -32.63 8.13
C GLY A 225 13.33 -33.32 9.06
N VAL A 226 12.82 -34.06 10.04
CA VAL A 226 13.60 -34.96 10.91
C VAL A 226 13.52 -36.37 10.35
N ARG A 227 14.58 -37.18 10.48
CA ARG A 227 14.58 -38.61 10.12
C ARG A 227 14.51 -39.54 11.33
N GLN A 228 15.02 -39.07 12.48
CA GLN A 228 15.00 -39.79 13.75
C GLN A 228 15.27 -38.84 14.91
N ILE A 229 14.63 -39.06 16.06
CA ILE A 229 14.93 -38.40 17.33
C ILE A 229 15.52 -39.44 18.28
N THR A 230 16.77 -39.20 18.69
CA THR A 230 17.56 -40.11 19.53
C THR A 230 18.03 -39.42 20.80
N THR A 231 18.81 -40.13 21.62
CA THR A 231 19.57 -39.56 22.73
C THR A 231 21.06 -39.67 22.40
N SER A 232 21.85 -38.65 22.74
CA SER A 232 23.29 -38.68 22.51
C SER A 232 23.97 -39.83 23.28
N SER A 233 25.14 -40.28 22.82
CA SER A 233 25.84 -41.46 23.35
C SER A 233 26.36 -41.30 24.79
N ASP A 234 26.45 -40.07 25.28
CA ASP A 234 26.74 -39.70 26.67
C ASP A 234 25.47 -39.65 27.56
N GLY A 235 24.28 -39.81 26.97
CA GLY A 235 22.99 -39.69 27.63
C GLY A 235 22.53 -38.25 27.91
N ALA A 236 23.29 -37.22 27.54
CA ALA A 236 23.10 -35.86 28.04
C ALA A 236 22.08 -35.01 27.26
N ASN A 237 21.82 -35.32 25.98
CA ASN A 237 20.99 -34.52 25.09
C ASN A 237 19.99 -35.40 24.31
N ARG A 238 18.87 -34.83 23.88
CA ARG A 238 18.19 -35.34 22.67
C ARG A 238 18.96 -34.89 21.44
N VAL A 239 18.86 -35.68 20.38
CA VAL A 239 19.38 -35.33 19.07
C VAL A 239 18.27 -35.53 18.05
N ALA A 240 17.93 -34.48 17.30
CA ALA A 240 17.12 -34.63 16.10
C ALA A 240 18.07 -34.77 14.91
N MET A 241 18.11 -35.94 14.29
CA MET A 241 18.83 -36.20 13.05
C MET A 241 17.98 -35.69 11.89
N PHE A 242 18.51 -34.85 11.03
CA PHE A 242 17.74 -34.24 9.95
C PHE A 242 17.53 -35.21 8.78
N GLN A 243 16.53 -34.97 7.93
CA GLN A 243 16.43 -35.67 6.64
C GLN A 243 17.51 -35.14 5.70
N GLN A 244 18.24 -36.05 5.06
CA GLN A 244 19.29 -35.72 4.10
C GLN A 244 18.89 -36.28 2.74
N PRO A 245 19.18 -35.57 1.63
CA PRO A 245 20.05 -34.40 1.52
C PRO A 245 19.40 -33.04 1.78
N GLY A 246 18.07 -32.98 1.96
CA GLY A 246 17.33 -31.71 2.01
C GLY A 246 17.77 -30.77 3.13
N ALA A 247 18.16 -31.29 4.29
CA ALA A 247 18.70 -30.45 5.36
C ALA A 247 20.09 -29.88 5.03
N ALA A 248 20.93 -30.58 4.26
CA ALA A 248 22.17 -30.00 3.75
C ALA A 248 21.88 -28.91 2.70
N ILE A 249 20.91 -29.13 1.80
CA ILE A 249 20.45 -28.11 0.84
C ILE A 249 19.89 -26.88 1.57
N ALA A 250 19.22 -27.07 2.71
CA ALA A 250 18.72 -25.97 3.52
C ALA A 250 19.82 -25.21 4.29
N GLN A 251 20.92 -25.85 4.65
CA GLN A 251 22.04 -25.23 5.40
C GLN A 251 23.04 -24.50 4.50
N GLY A 252 23.35 -25.06 3.32
CA GLY A 252 24.46 -24.64 2.46
C GLY A 252 24.44 -23.20 1.93
N PRO A 253 23.31 -22.66 1.42
CA PRO A 253 23.28 -21.31 0.86
C PRO A 253 23.71 -20.23 1.87
N PRO A 254 24.39 -19.15 1.47
CA PRO A 254 24.87 -18.12 2.40
C PRO A 254 23.73 -17.26 2.99
N ASN A 255 22.56 -17.25 2.36
CA ASN A 255 21.43 -16.37 2.64
C ASN A 255 20.14 -17.17 2.80
N GLY A 256 19.36 -16.89 3.86
CA GLY A 256 18.07 -17.52 4.12
C GLY A 256 18.15 -18.98 4.60
N ASN A 257 19.31 -19.41 5.09
CA ASN A 257 19.57 -20.82 5.42
C ASN A 257 18.98 -21.28 6.75
N PHE A 258 18.86 -22.61 6.87
CA PHE A 258 18.56 -23.27 8.12
C PHE A 258 19.79 -23.23 9.03
N ASN A 259 19.66 -22.54 10.17
CA ASN A 259 20.69 -22.57 11.21
C ASN A 259 20.49 -23.83 12.08
N PRO A 260 21.51 -24.70 12.29
CA PRO A 260 21.43 -25.85 13.19
C PRO A 260 21.55 -25.46 14.69
N GLY A 261 21.72 -24.18 15.03
CA GLY A 261 21.75 -23.65 16.38
C GLY A 261 20.83 -22.44 16.58
N GLY A 262 20.53 -22.11 17.83
CA GLY A 262 19.62 -21.00 18.19
C GLY A 262 18.21 -21.48 18.54
N SER A 263 17.21 -20.64 18.32
CA SER A 263 15.80 -20.94 18.64
C SER A 263 15.10 -21.63 17.47
N HIS A 264 14.58 -22.83 17.70
CA HIS A 264 13.89 -23.63 16.69
C HIS A 264 12.44 -23.89 17.09
N THR A 265 11.50 -23.83 16.14
CA THR A 265 10.13 -24.34 16.35
C THR A 265 10.03 -25.77 15.85
N PHE A 266 9.84 -26.72 16.76
CA PHE A 266 9.44 -28.09 16.41
C PHE A 266 7.95 -28.11 16.08
N MET A 267 7.56 -28.90 15.07
CA MET A 267 6.19 -29.00 14.57
C MET A 267 5.83 -30.46 14.27
N ASN A 268 4.55 -30.81 14.45
CA ASN A 268 3.94 -32.11 14.16
C ASN A 268 4.46 -33.27 15.05
N ALA A 269 4.39 -33.10 16.37
CA ALA A 269 4.56 -34.19 17.34
C ALA A 269 3.41 -34.22 18.36
N TYR A 270 2.92 -35.41 18.70
CA TYR A 270 1.78 -35.58 19.61
C TYR A 270 2.09 -35.06 21.03
N GLU A 271 3.33 -35.20 21.47
CA GLU A 271 3.85 -34.72 22.76
C GLU A 271 3.78 -33.18 22.90
N PHE A 272 3.49 -32.45 21.82
CA PHE A 272 3.26 -31.01 21.82
C PHE A 272 1.79 -30.62 21.60
N LEU A 273 0.85 -31.56 21.40
CA LEU A 273 -0.57 -31.25 21.19
C LEU A 273 -1.23 -30.79 22.51
N ASN A 274 -1.21 -29.49 22.79
CA ASN A 274 -1.57 -28.96 24.12
C ASN A 274 -2.40 -27.66 24.13
N GLN A 275 -2.57 -26.96 23.00
CA GLN A 275 -3.33 -25.71 22.89
C GLN A 275 -4.54 -25.82 21.93
N PRO A 276 -5.64 -25.08 22.19
CA PRO A 276 -6.75 -24.94 21.25
C PRO A 276 -6.32 -24.52 19.85
N GLY A 277 -6.79 -25.23 18.83
CA GLY A 277 -6.46 -24.98 17.43
C GLY A 277 -5.27 -25.80 16.92
N GLU A 278 -4.58 -26.56 17.76
CA GLU A 278 -3.52 -27.47 17.32
C GLU A 278 -4.06 -28.82 16.80
N PHE A 279 -3.38 -29.40 15.81
CA PHE A 279 -3.62 -30.76 15.32
C PHE A 279 -2.32 -31.58 15.21
N TYR A 280 -2.46 -32.90 15.22
CA TYR A 280 -1.39 -33.86 14.91
C TYR A 280 -1.99 -35.03 14.11
N PHE A 281 -1.33 -35.43 13.03
CA PHE A 281 -1.73 -36.60 12.25
C PHE A 281 -0.78 -37.77 12.50
N ASP A 282 -1.31 -38.90 12.97
CA ASP A 282 -0.58 -40.16 13.03
C ASP A 282 -0.84 -40.93 11.73
N LYS A 283 0.07 -40.79 10.76
CA LYS A 283 -0.02 -41.48 9.47
C LYS A 283 0.08 -43.00 9.62
N ALA A 284 0.81 -43.50 10.63
CA ALA A 284 0.95 -44.94 10.86
C ALA A 284 -0.32 -45.57 11.46
N ALA A 285 -1.15 -44.77 12.14
CA ALA A 285 -2.44 -45.17 12.69
C ALA A 285 -3.65 -44.64 11.89
N HIS A 286 -3.44 -43.98 10.74
CA HIS A 286 -4.48 -43.30 9.93
C HIS A 286 -5.44 -42.46 10.81
N THR A 287 -4.89 -41.80 11.84
CA THR A 287 -5.66 -41.14 12.90
C THR A 287 -5.25 -39.69 13.05
N LEU A 288 -6.20 -38.78 12.82
CA LEU A 288 -6.05 -37.35 13.05
C LEU A 288 -6.51 -36.99 14.47
N TYR A 289 -5.70 -36.23 15.18
CA TYR A 289 -6.00 -35.66 16.49
C TYR A 289 -6.09 -34.14 16.39
N TYR A 290 -7.06 -33.54 17.08
CA TYR A 290 -7.28 -32.09 17.12
C TYR A 290 -7.62 -31.65 18.55
N TYR A 291 -6.96 -30.60 19.03
CA TYR A 291 -7.25 -29.99 20.33
C TYR A 291 -8.25 -28.85 20.11
N LYS A 292 -9.52 -29.05 20.51
CA LYS A 292 -10.57 -28.05 20.30
C LYS A 292 -10.54 -26.92 21.34
N SER A 293 -11.05 -25.75 20.98
CA SER A 293 -11.41 -24.69 21.92
C SER A 293 -12.65 -25.06 22.75
N SER A 294 -12.93 -24.32 23.83
CA SER A 294 -14.18 -24.47 24.59
C SER A 294 -15.43 -24.15 23.75
N SER A 295 -15.32 -23.24 22.77
CA SER A 295 -16.40 -22.77 21.89
C SER A 295 -16.78 -23.72 20.74
N GLU A 296 -15.97 -24.72 20.42
CA GLU A 296 -16.21 -25.61 19.27
C GLU A 296 -16.96 -26.90 19.64
N ASP A 297 -17.88 -27.33 18.79
CA ASP A 297 -18.53 -28.64 18.86
C ASP A 297 -18.08 -29.52 17.68
N MET A 298 -17.19 -30.47 17.97
CA MET A 298 -16.61 -31.40 17.00
C MET A 298 -17.63 -32.41 16.43
N THR A 299 -18.83 -32.53 17.01
CA THR A 299 -19.91 -33.35 16.45
C THR A 299 -20.60 -32.65 15.27
N THR A 300 -20.50 -31.32 15.19
CA THR A 300 -21.05 -30.50 14.09
C THR A 300 -19.99 -29.81 13.23
N ALA A 301 -18.73 -29.80 13.67
CA ALA A 301 -17.65 -29.07 13.02
C ALA A 301 -17.41 -29.57 11.58
N LYS A 302 -17.29 -28.61 10.65
CA LYS A 302 -16.84 -28.88 9.28
C LYS A 302 -15.32 -28.91 9.29
N VAL A 303 -14.72 -30.10 9.20
CA VAL A 303 -13.28 -30.27 9.18
C VAL A 303 -12.83 -30.78 7.82
N PHE A 304 -11.86 -30.11 7.20
CA PHE A 304 -11.30 -30.45 5.89
C PHE A 304 -9.78 -30.62 5.96
N ALA A 305 -9.29 -31.69 5.34
CA ALA A 305 -7.86 -31.97 5.17
C ALA A 305 -7.53 -31.96 3.67
N PRO A 306 -6.55 -31.17 3.18
CA PRO A 306 -6.07 -31.25 1.80
C PRO A 306 -5.70 -32.68 1.40
N ASN A 307 -5.94 -33.04 0.13
CA ASN A 307 -5.85 -34.42 -0.34
C ASN A 307 -4.84 -34.60 -1.49
N ASN A 308 -3.58 -34.24 -1.24
CA ASN A 308 -2.44 -34.46 -2.14
C ASN A 308 -2.51 -33.76 -3.52
N VAL A 309 -3.40 -32.78 -3.69
CA VAL A 309 -3.48 -31.94 -4.90
C VAL A 309 -2.93 -30.54 -4.60
N SER A 310 -1.71 -30.25 -5.07
CA SER A 310 -1.08 -28.94 -4.90
C SER A 310 -1.63 -27.86 -5.82
N THR A 311 -2.07 -28.27 -7.00
CA THR A 311 -2.53 -27.41 -8.08
C THR A 311 -3.86 -27.96 -8.58
N LEU A 312 -4.94 -27.21 -8.33
CA LEU A 312 -6.30 -27.63 -8.69
C LEU A 312 -6.58 -27.25 -10.15
N LEU A 313 -6.17 -26.05 -10.56
CA LEU A 313 -6.25 -25.56 -11.93
C LEU A 313 -4.84 -25.34 -12.48
N LYS A 314 -4.50 -25.96 -13.62
CA LYS A 314 -3.30 -25.62 -14.38
C LYS A 314 -3.69 -25.19 -15.80
N ILE A 315 -3.31 -23.98 -16.20
CA ILE A 315 -3.52 -23.43 -17.53
C ILE A 315 -2.14 -23.39 -18.19
N ALA A 316 -1.87 -24.31 -19.12
CA ALA A 316 -0.52 -24.51 -19.65
C ALA A 316 -0.46 -24.81 -21.15
N GLY A 317 0.24 -23.97 -21.90
CA GLY A 317 0.79 -24.34 -23.20
C GLY A 317 1.98 -25.32 -23.07
N THR A 318 2.69 -25.53 -24.17
CA THR A 318 3.92 -26.37 -24.20
C THR A 318 5.17 -25.65 -24.69
N SER A 319 5.03 -24.46 -25.28
CA SER A 319 6.13 -23.71 -25.89
C SER A 319 5.74 -22.26 -26.14
N THR A 320 6.70 -21.39 -26.49
CA THR A 320 6.47 -19.98 -26.90
C THR A 320 5.70 -19.83 -28.23
N THR A 321 5.24 -20.93 -28.82
CA THR A 321 4.40 -20.98 -30.03
C THR A 321 3.11 -21.80 -29.87
N ASP A 322 2.98 -22.57 -28.78
CA ASP A 322 1.82 -23.39 -28.44
C ASP A 322 1.35 -23.01 -27.04
N HIS A 323 0.42 -22.05 -26.99
CA HIS A 323 -0.10 -21.44 -25.76
C HIS A 323 -1.52 -21.90 -25.46
N ALA A 324 -1.90 -21.92 -24.18
CA ALA A 324 -3.31 -21.90 -23.77
C ALA A 324 -3.84 -20.44 -23.87
N ARG A 325 -4.86 -20.20 -24.70
CA ARG A 325 -5.29 -18.83 -25.09
C ARG A 325 -6.75 -18.51 -24.75
N ASN A 326 -7.03 -17.27 -24.36
CA ASN A 326 -8.39 -16.71 -24.25
C ASN A 326 -9.34 -17.52 -23.33
N ILE A 327 -8.84 -17.98 -22.18
CA ILE A 327 -9.64 -18.71 -21.18
C ILE A 327 -9.96 -17.79 -20.01
N THR A 328 -11.24 -17.71 -19.66
CA THR A 328 -11.76 -16.88 -18.56
C THR A 328 -12.31 -17.75 -17.44
N PHE A 329 -11.88 -17.51 -16.20
CA PHE A 329 -12.48 -18.08 -14.99
C PHE A 329 -13.13 -16.96 -14.17
N SER A 330 -14.41 -17.09 -13.83
CA SER A 330 -15.16 -16.01 -13.17
C SER A 330 -16.07 -16.48 -12.03
N GLY A 331 -15.96 -15.83 -10.86
CA GLY A 331 -16.80 -16.11 -9.68
C GLY A 331 -16.56 -17.46 -9.01
N LEU A 332 -15.51 -18.21 -9.39
CA LEU A 332 -15.24 -19.54 -8.85
C LEU A 332 -14.52 -19.44 -7.50
N THR A 333 -14.74 -20.43 -6.61
CA THR A 333 -13.89 -20.64 -5.43
C THR A 333 -12.94 -21.80 -5.66
N VAL A 334 -11.68 -21.67 -5.26
CA VAL A 334 -10.64 -22.69 -5.33
C VAL A 334 -9.99 -22.82 -3.95
N GLU A 335 -10.12 -23.97 -3.29
CA GLU A 335 -9.69 -24.13 -1.90
C GLU A 335 -9.10 -25.51 -1.55
N HIS A 336 -8.41 -25.58 -0.40
CA HIS A 336 -7.82 -26.79 0.19
C HIS A 336 -6.73 -27.48 -0.65
N SER A 337 -5.85 -26.72 -1.30
CA SER A 337 -4.65 -27.29 -1.93
C SER A 337 -3.65 -27.85 -0.91
N ASP A 338 -2.84 -28.83 -1.30
CA ASP A 338 -1.91 -29.55 -0.43
C ASP A 338 -0.44 -29.31 -0.83
N TRP A 339 0.48 -29.18 0.14
CA TRP A 339 1.90 -29.18 -0.15
C TRP A 339 2.75 -29.64 1.04
N ASN A 340 3.61 -30.63 0.81
CA ASN A 340 4.54 -31.19 1.80
C ASN A 340 5.99 -30.71 1.56
N LEU A 341 6.14 -29.42 1.23
CA LEU A 341 7.41 -28.74 0.97
C LEU A 341 8.19 -29.27 -0.25
N VAL A 342 9.43 -28.80 -0.44
CA VAL A 342 10.34 -29.32 -1.47
C VAL A 342 10.81 -30.70 -1.04
N ASN A 343 10.76 -31.68 -1.96
CA ASN A 343 11.31 -33.02 -1.75
C ASN A 343 12.50 -33.27 -2.67
N VAL A 344 13.66 -33.58 -2.10
CA VAL A 344 14.84 -34.02 -2.85
C VAL A 344 15.30 -35.36 -2.30
N ALA A 345 15.32 -36.39 -3.17
CA ALA A 345 15.74 -37.76 -2.85
C ALA A 345 15.06 -38.37 -1.60
N GLY A 346 13.79 -38.01 -1.34
CA GLY A 346 13.01 -38.49 -0.20
C GLY A 346 13.04 -37.58 1.03
N SER A 347 13.91 -36.57 1.05
CA SER A 347 14.01 -35.60 2.15
C SER A 347 13.11 -34.39 1.91
N VAL A 348 12.24 -34.04 2.87
CA VAL A 348 11.42 -32.81 2.82
C VAL A 348 12.08 -31.64 3.55
N PHE A 349 12.02 -30.45 2.94
CA PHE A 349 12.60 -29.21 3.47
C PHE A 349 12.04 -27.97 2.75
N ARG A 350 12.29 -26.78 3.30
CA ARG A 350 12.14 -25.49 2.61
C ARG A 350 13.35 -24.61 2.94
N GLN A 351 14.00 -24.07 1.92
CA GLN A 351 15.04 -23.04 2.05
C GLN A 351 14.53 -21.81 1.32
N GLY A 352 13.80 -20.93 2.01
CA GLY A 352 13.11 -19.82 1.36
C GLY A 352 14.04 -18.66 1.00
N GLN A 353 13.99 -18.22 -0.25
CA GLN A 353 14.45 -16.89 -0.66
C GLN A 353 13.25 -15.90 -0.65
N GLN A 354 13.36 -14.69 -1.20
CA GLN A 354 12.25 -13.74 -1.31
C GLN A 354 11.04 -14.38 -2.04
N GLY A 355 9.83 -14.05 -1.58
CA GLY A 355 8.62 -14.72 -2.04
C GLY A 355 8.58 -16.14 -1.47
N ASN A 356 8.06 -17.09 -2.24
CA ASN A 356 8.05 -18.50 -1.82
C ASN A 356 9.09 -19.37 -2.57
N ALA A 357 9.92 -18.74 -3.42
CA ALA A 357 11.02 -19.40 -4.12
C ALA A 357 11.97 -20.14 -3.15
N SER A 358 12.45 -21.31 -3.55
CA SER A 358 13.29 -22.18 -2.70
C SER A 358 14.44 -22.82 -3.47
N SER A 359 15.59 -23.02 -2.80
CA SER A 359 16.66 -23.84 -3.37
C SER A 359 16.24 -25.31 -3.45
N ASN A 360 16.56 -25.98 -4.56
CA ASN A 360 16.33 -27.41 -4.77
C ASN A 360 17.65 -28.21 -4.96
N VAL A 361 18.82 -27.56 -4.86
CA VAL A 361 20.15 -28.16 -5.07
C VAL A 361 21.17 -27.69 -4.03
N TYR A 362 22.14 -28.53 -3.71
CA TYR A 362 23.20 -28.23 -2.76
C TYR A 362 24.27 -27.35 -3.40
N THR A 363 24.28 -26.09 -2.99
CA THR A 363 25.27 -25.06 -3.33
C THR A 363 25.61 -24.25 -2.08
N THR A 364 26.89 -24.04 -1.83
CA THR A 364 27.43 -23.12 -0.81
C THR A 364 27.86 -21.77 -1.41
N GLY A 365 28.11 -21.71 -2.72
CA GLY A 365 28.32 -20.47 -3.46
C GLY A 365 27.09 -19.54 -3.47
N ASN A 366 27.34 -18.24 -3.70
CA ASN A 366 26.29 -17.24 -3.89
C ASN A 366 25.47 -17.55 -5.17
N PHE A 367 24.15 -17.35 -5.12
CA PHE A 367 23.20 -17.52 -6.23
C PHE A 367 23.58 -16.82 -7.55
N HIS A 368 24.37 -15.73 -7.49
CA HIS A 368 24.91 -15.02 -8.65
C HIS A 368 25.78 -15.93 -9.53
N VAL A 369 26.51 -16.88 -8.94
CA VAL A 369 27.38 -17.84 -9.65
C VAL A 369 26.58 -18.74 -10.60
N TYR A 370 25.34 -19.07 -10.23
CA TYR A 370 24.45 -19.93 -11.01
C TYR A 370 23.45 -19.16 -11.87
N THR A 371 23.42 -17.83 -11.77
CA THR A 371 22.34 -17.00 -12.36
C THR A 371 20.96 -17.51 -11.90
N TYR A 372 20.80 -17.79 -10.60
CA TYR A 372 19.57 -18.27 -9.94
C TYR A 372 19.05 -19.64 -10.32
N ARG A 373 19.76 -20.40 -11.17
CA ARG A 373 19.33 -21.75 -11.61
C ARG A 373 19.23 -22.79 -10.49
N ASN A 374 19.84 -22.50 -9.34
CA ASN A 374 19.71 -23.28 -8.12
C ASN A 374 18.40 -23.03 -7.34
N VAL A 375 17.55 -22.10 -7.77
CA VAL A 375 16.31 -21.67 -7.09
C VAL A 375 15.09 -21.85 -8.00
N ASP A 376 14.01 -22.40 -7.46
CA ASP A 376 12.76 -22.68 -8.18
C ASP A 376 11.51 -22.21 -7.39
N LEU A 377 10.37 -22.08 -8.07
CA LEU A 377 9.07 -21.76 -7.48
C LEU A 377 8.36 -23.01 -6.92
N PRO A 378 7.55 -22.85 -5.86
CA PRO A 378 6.64 -23.89 -5.39
C PRO A 378 5.40 -24.00 -6.29
N PRO A 379 4.60 -25.08 -6.17
CA PRO A 379 3.29 -25.15 -6.82
C PRO A 379 2.34 -24.09 -6.27
N ALA A 380 1.32 -23.75 -7.07
CA ALA A 380 0.20 -22.89 -6.66
C ALA A 380 -1.14 -23.58 -6.88
N ALA A 381 -2.18 -23.15 -6.16
CA ALA A 381 -3.54 -23.68 -6.34
C ALA A 381 -4.09 -23.44 -7.75
N ILE A 382 -3.75 -22.28 -8.35
CA ILE A 382 -3.91 -21.97 -9.77
C ILE A 382 -2.53 -21.68 -10.37
N GLN A 383 -2.12 -22.40 -11.42
CA GLN A 383 -0.81 -22.24 -12.07
C GLN A 383 -0.96 -21.98 -13.57
N ILE A 384 -0.24 -20.97 -14.09
CA ILE A 384 -0.35 -20.46 -15.46
C ILE A 384 1.05 -20.38 -16.09
N GLU A 385 1.24 -21.01 -17.25
CA GLU A 385 2.52 -21.13 -17.98
C GLU A 385 2.28 -21.17 -19.50
N ASN A 386 3.10 -20.49 -20.32
CA ASN A 386 2.98 -20.47 -21.80
C ASN A 386 1.52 -20.22 -22.25
N ALA A 387 0.98 -19.04 -21.94
CA ALA A 387 -0.45 -18.74 -22.02
C ALA A 387 -0.75 -17.26 -22.24
N ASP A 388 -1.84 -16.93 -22.93
CA ASP A 388 -2.21 -15.55 -23.24
C ASP A 388 -3.71 -15.27 -23.23
N GLY A 389 -4.08 -14.01 -22.98
CA GLY A 389 -5.49 -13.61 -22.88
C GLY A 389 -6.25 -14.29 -21.73
N ILE A 390 -5.54 -14.75 -20.69
CA ILE A 390 -6.15 -15.45 -19.55
C ILE A 390 -6.78 -14.41 -18.62
N VAL A 391 -8.02 -14.63 -18.22
CA VAL A 391 -8.77 -13.70 -17.36
C VAL A 391 -9.25 -14.42 -16.09
N LEU A 392 -8.77 -13.98 -14.94
CA LEU A 392 -9.31 -14.38 -13.63
C LEU A 392 -10.12 -13.20 -13.06
N GLN A 393 -11.45 -13.33 -13.02
CA GLN A 393 -12.34 -12.26 -12.57
C GLN A 393 -13.18 -12.66 -11.35
N ARG A 394 -13.15 -11.87 -10.26
CA ARG A 394 -14.02 -12.08 -9.07
C ARG A 394 -14.00 -13.50 -8.48
N ASN A 395 -12.90 -14.24 -8.65
CA ASN A 395 -12.71 -15.55 -8.03
C ASN A 395 -12.29 -15.42 -6.56
N THR A 396 -12.45 -16.48 -5.78
CA THR A 396 -11.88 -16.63 -4.44
C THR A 396 -10.85 -17.76 -4.46
N VAL A 397 -9.61 -17.50 -4.03
CA VAL A 397 -8.60 -18.54 -3.79
C VAL A 397 -8.26 -18.54 -2.31
N GLN A 398 -8.43 -19.67 -1.62
CA GLN A 398 -8.21 -19.69 -0.17
C GLN A 398 -7.74 -21.04 0.38
N HIS A 399 -7.31 -21.06 1.65
CA HIS A 399 -6.97 -22.28 2.39
C HIS A 399 -5.93 -23.15 1.65
N THR A 400 -4.83 -22.54 1.18
CA THR A 400 -3.83 -23.25 0.34
C THR A 400 -2.74 -23.96 1.15
N GLY A 401 -2.09 -24.93 0.52
CA GLY A 401 -0.88 -25.58 1.04
C GLY A 401 0.43 -24.85 0.64
N ALA A 402 0.38 -24.09 -0.46
CA ALA A 402 1.50 -23.33 -1.03
C ALA A 402 1.00 -21.96 -1.55
N ASP A 403 1.44 -21.53 -2.74
CA ASP A 403 1.02 -20.25 -3.34
C ASP A 403 -0.45 -20.29 -3.80
N GLY A 404 -1.07 -19.11 -3.94
CA GLY A 404 -2.44 -18.95 -4.43
C GLY A 404 -2.52 -19.08 -5.94
N ILE A 405 -2.00 -18.07 -6.64
CA ILE A 405 -2.01 -17.95 -8.10
C ILE A 405 -0.57 -17.70 -8.58
N THR A 406 -0.07 -18.48 -9.53
CA THR A 406 1.28 -18.30 -10.10
C THR A 406 1.23 -18.19 -11.62
N LEU A 407 1.77 -17.10 -12.16
CA LEU A 407 2.08 -16.89 -13.58
C LEU A 407 3.59 -17.02 -13.74
N ALA A 408 4.11 -18.24 -13.98
CA ALA A 408 5.55 -18.51 -13.85
C ALA A 408 6.35 -18.13 -15.10
N ASN A 409 5.96 -18.67 -16.25
CA ASN A 409 6.74 -18.60 -17.49
C ASN A 409 5.83 -18.23 -18.67
N ASP A 410 6.30 -17.30 -19.52
CA ASP A 410 5.70 -17.01 -20.83
C ASP A 410 4.18 -16.77 -20.79
N VAL A 411 3.72 -16.06 -19.76
CA VAL A 411 2.31 -15.63 -19.65
C VAL A 411 2.18 -14.21 -20.17
N THR A 412 1.33 -13.95 -21.17
CA THR A 412 1.14 -12.61 -21.74
C THR A 412 -0.30 -12.12 -21.72
N ASP A 413 -0.48 -10.80 -21.82
CA ASP A 413 -1.77 -10.15 -22.17
C ASP A 413 -2.96 -10.56 -21.26
N SER A 414 -2.68 -10.87 -20.00
CA SER A 414 -3.59 -11.55 -19.07
C SER A 414 -3.99 -10.66 -17.88
N GLN A 415 -5.19 -10.90 -17.33
CA GLN A 415 -5.86 -9.99 -16.40
C GLN A 415 -6.37 -10.71 -15.15
N LEU A 416 -6.02 -10.18 -13.97
CA LEU A 416 -6.50 -10.62 -12.66
C LEU A 416 -7.28 -9.45 -12.04
N THR A 417 -8.62 -9.52 -12.10
CA THR A 417 -9.49 -8.38 -11.75
C THR A 417 -10.55 -8.74 -10.71
N GLY A 418 -10.58 -8.03 -9.58
CA GLY A 418 -11.65 -8.19 -8.59
C GLY A 418 -11.57 -9.47 -7.74
N ASN A 419 -10.48 -10.23 -7.77
CA ASN A 419 -10.37 -11.49 -7.05
C ASN A 419 -10.09 -11.28 -5.55
N TYR A 420 -10.46 -12.26 -4.74
CA TYR A 420 -10.20 -12.30 -3.30
C TYR A 420 -9.25 -13.47 -2.98
N THR A 421 -8.23 -13.23 -2.15
CA THR A 421 -7.43 -14.31 -1.56
C THR A 421 -7.44 -14.23 -0.05
N ASN A 422 -7.42 -15.39 0.62
CA ASN A 422 -7.52 -15.50 2.07
C ASN A 422 -6.80 -16.78 2.56
N ASP A 423 -6.11 -16.72 3.70
CA ASP A 423 -5.46 -17.90 4.30
C ASP A 423 -4.53 -18.62 3.29
N ILE A 424 -3.60 -17.86 2.69
CA ILE A 424 -2.64 -18.37 1.71
C ILE A 424 -1.33 -18.74 2.42
N ALA A 425 -0.89 -19.99 2.29
CA ALA A 425 0.33 -20.48 2.95
C ALA A 425 1.60 -19.75 2.48
N GLY A 426 1.71 -19.49 1.17
CA GLY A 426 2.80 -18.74 0.53
C GLY A 426 2.34 -17.40 -0.06
N SER A 427 2.83 -17.06 -1.25
CA SER A 427 2.44 -15.83 -1.95
C SER A 427 1.03 -15.96 -2.54
N ALA A 428 0.19 -14.92 -2.41
CA ALA A 428 -1.16 -14.93 -3.00
C ALA A 428 -1.12 -14.82 -4.52
N LEU A 429 -0.21 -14.00 -5.04
CA LEU A 429 0.11 -13.89 -6.46
C LEU A 429 1.63 -13.90 -6.70
N THR A 430 2.09 -14.82 -7.53
CA THR A 430 3.47 -14.87 -8.04
C THR A 430 3.48 -14.59 -9.55
N VAL A 431 4.39 -13.73 -10.03
CA VAL A 431 4.52 -13.37 -11.46
C VAL A 431 5.98 -13.41 -11.92
N GLY A 432 6.23 -14.08 -13.05
CA GLY A 432 7.58 -14.34 -13.56
C GLY A 432 8.31 -15.44 -12.77
N HIS A 433 9.56 -15.70 -13.16
CA HIS A 433 10.39 -16.77 -12.61
C HIS A 433 11.76 -16.22 -12.15
N PRO A 434 12.36 -16.73 -11.04
CA PRO A 434 13.67 -16.26 -10.56
C PRO A 434 14.83 -16.51 -11.53
N GLN A 435 14.68 -17.43 -12.50
CA GLN A 435 15.74 -17.79 -13.45
C GLN A 435 15.77 -16.90 -14.72
N HIS A 436 14.71 -16.10 -14.99
CA HIS A 436 14.56 -15.32 -16.23
C HIS A 436 15.43 -14.04 -16.29
N VAL A 437 16.72 -14.18 -16.01
CA VAL A 437 17.72 -13.11 -16.14
C VAL A 437 18.05 -12.86 -17.62
N TYR A 438 18.16 -13.92 -18.44
CA TYR A 438 18.55 -13.87 -19.85
C TYR A 438 17.76 -14.87 -20.70
N ILE A 439 16.61 -14.45 -21.24
CA ILE A 439 15.77 -15.32 -22.08
C ILE A 439 16.57 -15.90 -23.27
N GLY A 440 16.54 -17.22 -23.42
CA GLY A 440 17.14 -17.95 -24.52
C GLY A 440 18.62 -18.29 -24.35
N ASP A 441 19.20 -18.16 -23.14
CA ASP A 441 20.60 -18.53 -22.88
C ASP A 441 20.81 -20.03 -22.58
N TYR A 442 19.72 -20.82 -22.51
CA TYR A 442 19.73 -22.25 -22.18
C TYR A 442 20.81 -23.04 -22.93
N THR A 443 21.55 -23.86 -22.18
CA THR A 443 22.44 -24.88 -22.74
C THR A 443 22.27 -26.18 -21.96
N SER A 444 22.70 -27.32 -22.54
CA SER A 444 22.71 -28.61 -21.84
C SER A 444 23.72 -28.71 -20.69
N ALA A 445 24.31 -27.59 -20.24
CA ALA A 445 25.38 -27.53 -19.25
C ALA A 445 25.28 -26.35 -18.26
N ASN A 446 24.39 -25.36 -18.47
CA ASN A 446 24.21 -24.24 -17.54
C ASN A 446 23.17 -24.49 -16.44
N HIS A 447 22.43 -25.61 -16.51
CA HIS A 447 21.33 -25.98 -15.60
C HIS A 447 20.07 -25.09 -15.71
N GLU A 448 19.86 -24.39 -16.83
CA GLU A 448 18.65 -23.61 -17.06
C GLU A 448 17.40 -24.51 -17.10
N LYS A 449 16.31 -24.08 -16.46
CA LYS A 449 15.08 -24.90 -16.31
C LYS A 449 14.28 -24.98 -17.60
N TYR A 450 14.23 -23.89 -18.37
CA TYR A 450 13.40 -23.78 -19.56
C TYR A 450 14.23 -23.85 -20.84
N PRO A 451 13.95 -24.78 -21.78
CA PRO A 451 14.55 -24.75 -23.11
C PRO A 451 14.19 -23.46 -23.86
N VAL A 452 15.05 -23.03 -24.78
CA VAL A 452 14.90 -21.77 -25.57
C VAL A 452 13.52 -21.62 -26.26
N ASN A 453 12.88 -22.72 -26.63
CA ASN A 453 11.55 -22.71 -27.27
C ASN A 453 10.37 -22.73 -26.27
N VAL A 454 10.64 -22.70 -24.96
CA VAL A 454 9.65 -22.73 -23.87
C VAL A 454 9.79 -21.49 -22.99
N GLU A 455 11.01 -21.00 -22.77
CA GLU A 455 11.30 -19.85 -21.93
C GLU A 455 10.72 -18.53 -22.50
N GLY A 456 10.00 -17.78 -21.66
CA GLY A 456 9.47 -16.47 -22.01
C GLY A 456 9.23 -15.59 -20.78
N VAL A 457 9.39 -14.27 -20.95
CA VAL A 457 9.12 -13.29 -19.89
C VAL A 457 7.61 -13.08 -19.73
N CYS A 458 7.11 -13.08 -18.49
CA CYS A 458 5.71 -12.73 -18.24
C CYS A 458 5.48 -11.24 -18.55
N LYS A 459 4.47 -10.94 -19.38
CA LYS A 459 4.36 -9.64 -20.06
C LYS A 459 2.94 -9.09 -20.18
N ASN A 460 2.77 -7.77 -20.06
CA ASN A 460 1.47 -7.09 -20.21
C ASN A 460 0.40 -7.72 -19.30
N ILE A 461 0.74 -7.84 -18.02
CA ILE A 461 -0.10 -8.47 -16.99
C ILE A 461 -0.77 -7.37 -16.18
N THR A 462 -2.11 -7.37 -16.10
CA THR A 462 -2.86 -6.42 -15.28
C THR A 462 -3.44 -7.11 -14.06
N VAL A 463 -3.14 -6.58 -12.87
CA VAL A 463 -3.62 -7.04 -11.57
C VAL A 463 -4.32 -5.86 -10.92
N THR A 464 -5.65 -5.84 -10.95
CA THR A 464 -6.42 -4.69 -10.46
C THR A 464 -7.63 -5.02 -9.61
N ASN A 465 -7.94 -4.16 -8.65
CA ASN A 465 -9.13 -4.29 -7.81
C ASN A 465 -9.20 -5.62 -7.03
N ASN A 466 -8.08 -6.29 -6.79
CA ASN A 466 -8.05 -7.53 -5.99
C ASN A 466 -7.91 -7.20 -4.50
N TYR A 467 -8.51 -8.01 -3.65
CA TYR A 467 -8.30 -7.99 -2.19
C TYR A 467 -7.42 -9.18 -1.81
N LEU A 468 -6.15 -8.91 -1.55
CA LEU A 468 -5.16 -9.92 -1.19
C LEU A 468 -4.98 -9.92 0.33
N TYR A 469 -5.71 -10.80 1.00
CA TYR A 469 -5.81 -10.87 2.47
C TYR A 469 -5.08 -12.09 3.03
N ASP A 470 -4.50 -11.95 4.24
CA ASP A 470 -3.94 -13.01 5.08
C ASP A 470 -3.07 -14.03 4.31
N SER A 471 -1.90 -13.55 3.88
CA SER A 471 -0.98 -14.29 3.02
C SER A 471 0.35 -14.60 3.71
N ALA A 472 1.10 -15.56 3.15
CA ALA A 472 2.34 -16.10 3.70
C ALA A 472 2.20 -16.75 5.09
N VAL A 473 1.01 -17.28 5.42
CA VAL A 473 0.66 -17.72 6.79
C VAL A 473 1.42 -18.97 7.27
N LEU A 474 2.09 -19.70 6.38
CA LEU A 474 3.03 -20.78 6.73
C LEU A 474 4.48 -20.46 6.34
N PHE A 475 4.69 -19.56 5.38
CA PHE A 475 5.98 -19.30 4.74
C PHE A 475 6.35 -17.82 4.85
N GLU A 476 6.60 -17.39 6.08
CA GLU A 476 6.65 -15.98 6.52
C GLU A 476 7.55 -15.02 5.70
N GLY A 477 8.54 -15.52 4.95
CA GLY A 477 9.35 -14.72 4.00
C GLY A 477 8.72 -14.48 2.62
N SER A 478 7.46 -14.88 2.44
CA SER A 478 6.68 -14.67 1.21
C SER A 478 5.85 -13.39 1.29
N SER A 479 5.25 -12.99 0.17
CA SER A 479 4.51 -11.73 0.05
C SER A 479 3.19 -11.90 -0.71
N PRO A 480 2.12 -11.17 -0.37
CA PRO A 480 0.88 -11.14 -1.13
C PRO A 480 1.09 -10.99 -2.65
N VAL A 481 2.03 -10.14 -3.08
CA VAL A 481 2.53 -10.14 -4.47
C VAL A 481 4.04 -10.37 -4.50
N SER A 482 4.47 -11.37 -5.28
CA SER A 482 5.88 -11.69 -5.56
C SER A 482 6.15 -11.66 -7.06
N ALA A 483 6.61 -10.53 -7.58
CA ALA A 483 6.97 -10.36 -8.98
C ALA A 483 8.49 -10.45 -9.17
N TYR A 484 8.94 -11.42 -9.96
CA TYR A 484 10.34 -11.64 -10.31
C TYR A 484 10.69 -10.78 -11.54
N PHE A 485 11.24 -11.37 -12.61
CA PHE A 485 11.45 -10.67 -13.88
C PHE A 485 10.14 -10.61 -14.71
N ALA A 486 9.61 -9.40 -14.91
CA ALA A 486 8.39 -9.15 -15.67
C ALA A 486 8.46 -7.83 -16.48
N ASP A 487 7.86 -7.84 -17.67
CA ASP A 487 7.80 -6.70 -18.60
C ASP A 487 6.37 -6.14 -18.66
N THR A 488 6.16 -4.90 -18.24
CA THR A 488 4.82 -4.28 -18.26
C THR A 488 3.81 -5.04 -17.37
N LEU A 489 4.20 -5.34 -16.12
CA LEU A 489 3.28 -5.72 -15.06
C LEU A 489 2.62 -4.47 -14.47
N SER A 490 1.31 -4.50 -14.26
CA SER A 490 0.55 -3.39 -13.68
C SER A 490 -0.24 -3.84 -12.45
N LEU A 491 0.18 -3.39 -11.27
CA LEU A 491 -0.48 -3.59 -9.98
C LEU A 491 -1.23 -2.30 -9.62
N GLN A 492 -2.54 -2.23 -9.85
CA GLN A 492 -3.32 -1.00 -9.65
C GLN A 492 -4.63 -1.18 -8.88
N HIS A 493 -4.94 -0.28 -7.94
CA HIS A 493 -6.20 -0.31 -7.17
C HIS A 493 -6.44 -1.60 -6.37
N ASN A 494 -5.39 -2.30 -5.94
CA ASN A 494 -5.53 -3.48 -5.09
C ASN A 494 -5.53 -3.09 -3.61
N ARG A 495 -6.27 -3.82 -2.78
CA ARG A 495 -6.14 -3.79 -1.31
C ARG A 495 -5.32 -5.00 -0.88
N ILE A 496 -4.22 -4.78 -0.17
CA ILE A 496 -3.32 -5.82 0.33
C ILE A 496 -3.28 -5.73 1.84
N GLU A 497 -3.67 -6.78 2.54
CA GLU A 497 -3.88 -6.73 3.99
C GLU A 497 -3.34 -7.98 4.70
N LYS A 498 -2.61 -7.76 5.82
CA LYS A 498 -2.03 -8.81 6.68
C LYS A 498 -1.00 -9.68 5.97
N SER A 499 0.27 -9.30 6.14
CA SER A 499 1.41 -10.15 5.79
C SER A 499 2.53 -10.10 6.85
N PRO A 500 3.20 -11.24 7.12
CA PRO A 500 4.32 -11.31 8.05
C PRO A 500 5.56 -10.53 7.55
N TRP A 501 5.72 -10.38 6.24
CA TRP A 501 6.82 -9.66 5.59
C TRP A 501 6.27 -8.69 4.53
N ALA A 502 7.03 -8.38 3.46
CA ALA A 502 6.67 -7.40 2.44
C ALA A 502 5.28 -7.64 1.82
N GLY A 503 4.62 -6.56 1.38
CA GLY A 503 3.31 -6.63 0.70
C GLY A 503 3.44 -6.92 -0.79
N ILE A 504 4.28 -6.13 -1.46
CA ILE A 504 4.67 -6.28 -2.87
C ILE A 504 6.19 -6.34 -2.92
N THR A 505 6.73 -7.44 -3.45
CA THR A 505 8.12 -7.48 -3.93
C THR A 505 8.12 -7.44 -5.46
N LEU A 506 8.90 -6.54 -6.04
CA LEU A 506 8.94 -6.30 -7.48
C LEU A 506 10.38 -6.28 -8.00
N GLY A 507 10.71 -7.21 -8.89
CA GLY A 507 12.05 -7.44 -9.38
C GLY A 507 12.82 -8.46 -8.52
N TRP A 508 13.99 -8.86 -9.03
CA TRP A 508 14.78 -9.95 -8.46
C TRP A 508 16.28 -9.73 -8.70
N GLY A 509 17.09 -10.45 -7.91
CA GLY A 509 18.44 -10.81 -8.33
C GLY A 509 19.58 -9.96 -7.77
N TRP A 510 19.32 -9.06 -6.82
CA TRP A 510 20.35 -8.36 -6.03
C TRP A 510 21.53 -7.82 -6.86
N TRP A 511 21.26 -7.31 -8.08
CA TRP A 511 22.25 -6.86 -9.06
C TRP A 511 21.54 -6.15 -10.22
N ASN A 512 22.21 -5.23 -10.92
CA ASN A 512 21.56 -4.51 -12.04
C ASN A 512 21.40 -5.34 -13.33
N PHE A 513 22.25 -6.36 -13.51
CA PHE A 513 22.42 -7.09 -14.79
C PHE A 513 22.59 -6.14 -16.00
N ASP A 514 23.28 -5.02 -15.80
CA ASP A 514 23.38 -3.85 -16.70
C ASP A 514 24.29 -4.05 -17.93
N GLY A 515 24.91 -5.22 -18.07
CA GLY A 515 25.93 -5.48 -19.09
C GLY A 515 27.24 -4.68 -18.91
N SER A 516 27.45 -4.00 -17.79
CA SER A 516 28.72 -3.31 -17.49
C SER A 516 29.89 -4.30 -17.36
N GLN A 517 31.13 -3.77 -17.32
CA GLN A 517 32.33 -4.58 -17.04
C GLN A 517 32.27 -5.32 -15.68
N GLY A 518 31.43 -4.86 -14.75
CA GLY A 518 31.13 -5.53 -13.48
C GLY A 518 29.71 -6.10 -13.43
N SER A 519 29.12 -6.48 -14.57
CA SER A 519 27.92 -7.31 -14.65
C SER A 519 28.30 -8.80 -14.55
N ILE A 520 27.34 -9.66 -14.23
CA ILE A 520 27.51 -11.12 -14.29
C ILE A 520 27.70 -11.60 -15.74
N ASN A 521 27.15 -10.88 -16.72
CA ASN A 521 27.36 -11.11 -18.15
C ASN A 521 27.81 -9.79 -18.84
N PRO A 522 29.11 -9.44 -18.82
CA PRO A 522 29.60 -8.19 -19.40
C PRO A 522 29.35 -8.08 -20.91
N GLY A 523 28.84 -6.94 -21.35
CA GLY A 523 28.41 -6.69 -22.73
C GLY A 523 26.98 -7.16 -23.07
N ASN A 524 26.32 -7.89 -22.18
CA ASN A 524 24.95 -8.38 -22.38
C ASN A 524 24.02 -7.91 -21.25
N PRO A 525 23.31 -6.78 -21.41
CA PRO A 525 22.33 -6.32 -20.42
C PRO A 525 21.08 -7.21 -20.42
N THR A 526 20.46 -7.41 -19.25
CA THR A 526 19.12 -8.00 -19.19
C THR A 526 18.08 -7.10 -19.86
N THR A 527 16.97 -7.70 -20.28
CA THR A 527 15.81 -6.97 -20.83
C THR A 527 14.48 -7.42 -20.20
N THR A 528 14.50 -8.21 -19.12
CA THR A 528 13.31 -8.94 -18.64
C THR A 528 12.49 -8.21 -17.58
N ALA A 529 13.10 -7.43 -16.69
CA ALA A 529 12.38 -6.54 -15.78
C ALA A 529 12.35 -5.10 -16.31
N LYS A 530 11.17 -4.54 -16.60
CA LYS A 530 10.98 -3.17 -17.13
C LYS A 530 9.50 -2.77 -17.23
N ASN A 531 9.22 -1.47 -17.40
CA ASN A 531 7.89 -0.91 -17.68
C ASN A 531 6.83 -1.20 -16.60
N ASN A 532 7.23 -1.58 -15.38
CA ASN A 532 6.30 -2.06 -14.36
C ASN A 532 5.59 -0.90 -13.65
N THR A 533 4.37 -1.10 -13.15
CA THR A 533 3.61 -0.06 -12.45
C THR A 533 2.99 -0.56 -11.16
N VAL A 534 3.14 0.21 -10.09
CA VAL A 534 2.53 -0.07 -8.78
C VAL A 534 1.84 1.21 -8.33
N LYS A 535 0.53 1.33 -8.55
CA LYS A 535 -0.20 2.59 -8.36
C LYS A 535 -1.55 2.45 -7.68
N TYR A 536 -1.92 3.43 -6.85
CA TYR A 536 -3.21 3.46 -6.15
C TYR A 536 -3.49 2.18 -5.33
N ASN A 537 -2.47 1.46 -4.86
CA ASN A 537 -2.69 0.30 -3.98
C ASN A 537 -2.79 0.75 -2.51
N GLU A 538 -3.63 0.06 -1.74
CA GLU A 538 -3.83 0.26 -0.31
C GLU A 538 -3.22 -0.94 0.44
N LEU A 539 -2.08 -0.73 1.11
CA LEU A 539 -1.33 -1.77 1.81
C LEU A 539 -1.48 -1.58 3.32
N ILE A 540 -2.04 -2.56 4.03
CA ILE A 540 -2.41 -2.46 5.45
C ILE A 540 -1.83 -3.64 6.24
N ASP A 541 -1.27 -3.37 7.41
CA ASP A 541 -0.75 -4.39 8.34
C ASP A 541 0.16 -5.43 7.65
N THR A 542 1.04 -4.96 6.77
CA THR A 542 2.15 -5.73 6.19
C THR A 542 3.39 -5.59 7.09
N MET A 543 4.47 -6.35 6.84
CA MET A 543 5.69 -6.34 7.67
C MET A 543 5.45 -6.66 9.15
N GLN A 544 4.50 -7.53 9.50
CA GLN A 544 4.13 -7.73 10.92
C GLN A 544 5.16 -8.55 11.72
N THR A 545 5.69 -9.63 11.14
CA THR A 545 6.54 -10.61 11.84
C THR A 545 8.03 -10.43 11.55
N LEU A 546 8.41 -10.47 10.28
CA LEU A 546 9.81 -10.42 9.83
C LEU A 546 10.24 -8.98 9.49
N GLY A 547 11.53 -8.78 9.24
CA GLY A 547 12.14 -7.48 8.98
C GLY A 547 12.95 -7.41 7.69
N ASP A 548 13.82 -6.40 7.63
CA ASP A 548 14.73 -6.07 6.52
C ASP A 548 14.06 -5.94 5.15
N SER A 549 12.85 -5.38 5.14
CA SER A 549 12.08 -5.08 3.93
C SER A 549 11.01 -4.00 4.21
N ALA A 550 10.18 -3.73 3.21
CA ALA A 550 9.11 -2.74 3.21
C ALA A 550 7.81 -3.31 2.63
N PRO A 551 6.66 -2.65 2.85
CA PRO A 551 5.40 -2.95 2.16
C PRO A 551 5.54 -2.95 0.63
N ILE A 552 6.37 -2.06 0.08
CA ILE A 552 6.84 -2.10 -1.31
C ILE A 552 8.37 -2.18 -1.31
N TYR A 553 8.88 -3.29 -1.84
CA TYR A 553 10.31 -3.64 -1.88
C TYR A 553 10.71 -3.94 -3.33
N THR A 554 11.86 -3.44 -3.78
CA THR A 554 12.33 -3.65 -5.16
C THR A 554 13.77 -4.15 -5.25
N LEU A 555 14.08 -4.85 -6.35
CA LEU A 555 15.42 -5.33 -6.68
C LEU A 555 15.74 -5.13 -8.16
N GLY A 556 17.03 -4.97 -8.46
CA GLY A 556 17.57 -4.99 -9.82
C GLY A 556 17.16 -3.81 -10.71
N ASN A 557 17.70 -3.77 -11.91
CA ASN A 557 17.42 -2.70 -12.87
C ASN A 557 16.05 -2.92 -13.53
N GLN A 558 15.17 -1.91 -13.47
CA GLN A 558 13.80 -2.01 -13.97
C GLN A 558 13.38 -0.78 -14.76
N PRO A 559 14.03 -0.46 -15.89
CA PRO A 559 13.81 0.80 -16.61
C PRO A 559 12.35 1.02 -17.01
N GLY A 560 11.86 2.25 -16.79
CA GLY A 560 10.48 2.63 -17.05
C GLY A 560 9.48 2.19 -15.98
N THR A 561 9.95 1.75 -14.80
CA THR A 561 9.09 1.34 -13.69
C THR A 561 8.65 2.53 -12.84
N GLU A 562 7.37 2.58 -12.47
CA GLU A 562 6.81 3.68 -11.67
C GLU A 562 5.90 3.22 -10.53
N ILE A 563 6.23 3.67 -9.32
CA ILE A 563 5.60 3.32 -8.04
C ILE A 563 5.01 4.59 -7.44
N SER A 564 3.72 4.85 -7.64
CA SER A 564 3.14 6.14 -7.23
C SER A 564 1.67 6.13 -6.84
N ASN A 565 1.29 7.07 -5.96
CA ASN A 565 -0.06 7.19 -5.41
C ASN A 565 -0.50 6.00 -4.54
N ASN A 566 0.43 5.26 -3.93
CA ASN A 566 0.09 4.17 -3.01
C ASN A 566 -0.10 4.70 -1.58
N PHE A 567 -1.01 4.06 -0.83
CA PHE A 567 -1.25 4.35 0.58
C PHE A 567 -0.85 3.14 1.42
N ILE A 568 0.08 3.34 2.35
CA ILE A 568 0.72 2.30 3.15
C ILE A 568 0.41 2.59 4.62
N GLN A 569 -0.14 1.62 5.35
CA GLN A 569 -0.53 1.74 6.76
C GLN A 569 -0.01 0.56 7.59
N GLY A 570 0.15 0.79 8.90
CA GLY A 570 0.29 -0.31 9.88
C GLY A 570 1.66 -0.99 9.96
N VAL A 571 2.69 -0.46 9.29
CA VAL A 571 4.08 -0.94 9.45
C VAL A 571 4.56 -0.64 10.87
N PRO A 572 4.90 -1.66 11.68
CA PRO A 572 5.30 -1.46 13.07
C PRO A 572 6.79 -1.12 13.20
N ALA A 573 7.19 -0.69 14.40
CA ALA A 573 8.56 -0.35 14.76
C ALA A 573 9.60 -1.46 14.50
N GLY A 574 10.88 -1.07 14.42
CA GLY A 574 12.02 -1.98 14.42
C GLY A 574 12.76 -2.05 13.08
N HIS A 575 13.31 -3.22 12.75
CA HIS A 575 14.12 -3.43 11.54
C HIS A 575 13.24 -3.56 10.28
N LYS A 576 12.49 -2.51 9.97
CA LYS A 576 11.44 -2.44 8.96
C LYS A 576 11.47 -1.07 8.28
N TYR A 577 11.00 -0.97 7.05
CA TYR A 577 11.08 0.24 6.24
C TYR A 577 9.73 0.64 5.62
N GLY A 578 9.59 1.91 5.23
CA GLY A 578 8.38 2.42 4.54
C GLY A 578 8.37 2.09 3.04
N ILE A 579 9.47 2.37 2.34
CA ILE A 579 9.80 1.90 0.99
C ILE A 579 11.27 1.47 0.99
N HIS A 580 11.60 0.39 0.27
CA HIS A 580 12.95 -0.18 0.23
C HIS A 580 13.34 -0.60 -1.20
N PRO A 581 13.91 0.31 -2.01
CA PRO A 581 14.68 -0.07 -3.18
C PRO A 581 15.98 -0.71 -2.71
N ASP A 582 16.09 -2.03 -2.87
CA ASP A 582 17.18 -2.85 -2.33
C ASP A 582 18.25 -3.15 -3.40
N GLU A 583 19.12 -4.13 -3.19
CA GLU A 583 20.34 -4.33 -3.97
C GLU A 583 20.13 -4.35 -5.50
N GLY A 584 20.88 -3.49 -6.20
CA GLY A 584 20.82 -3.35 -7.67
C GLY A 584 19.61 -2.58 -8.21
N SER A 585 18.68 -2.10 -7.37
CA SER A 585 17.52 -1.29 -7.78
C SER A 585 17.95 -0.08 -8.61
N ALA A 586 17.46 0.01 -9.85
CA ALA A 586 17.83 1.10 -10.76
C ALA A 586 16.77 1.46 -11.81
N ASN A 587 16.78 2.73 -12.24
CA ASN A 587 15.86 3.31 -13.21
C ASN A 587 14.36 3.23 -12.80
N ILE A 588 14.08 3.43 -11.51
CA ILE A 588 12.74 3.38 -10.90
C ILE A 588 12.30 4.80 -10.48
N ASN A 589 11.06 5.16 -10.80
CA ASN A 589 10.41 6.40 -10.36
C ASN A 589 9.44 6.11 -9.20
N GLU A 590 9.69 6.66 -8.01
CA GLU A 590 8.88 6.50 -6.81
C GLU A 590 8.35 7.87 -6.35
N HIS A 591 7.05 8.13 -6.46
CA HIS A 591 6.52 9.46 -6.09
C HIS A 591 5.08 9.46 -5.59
N ASP A 592 4.65 10.54 -4.93
CA ASP A 592 3.26 10.70 -4.46
C ASP A 592 2.77 9.53 -3.57
N ASN A 593 3.66 8.89 -2.80
CA ASN A 593 3.30 7.79 -1.88
C ASN A 593 3.07 8.33 -0.46
N VAL A 594 2.13 7.72 0.28
CA VAL A 594 1.76 8.13 1.65
C VAL A 594 2.01 6.98 2.63
N LEU A 595 2.86 7.22 3.62
CA LEU A 595 3.39 6.25 4.58
C LEU A 595 2.84 6.51 5.99
N ASP A 596 1.71 5.90 6.34
CA ASP A 596 1.06 5.96 7.65
C ASP A 596 1.64 4.91 8.63
N ILE A 597 2.97 4.96 8.80
CA ILE A 597 3.81 3.94 9.46
C ILE A 597 4.16 4.30 10.91
N ASP A 598 4.70 3.38 11.72
CA ASP A 598 5.21 3.70 13.05
C ASP A 598 6.42 4.68 12.97
N PRO A 599 6.52 5.72 13.81
CA PRO A 599 7.66 6.64 13.77
C PRO A 599 9.01 5.98 14.11
N ASN A 600 9.01 4.79 14.70
CA ASN A 600 10.20 4.01 15.06
C ASN A 600 10.50 2.88 14.06
N VAL A 601 10.02 2.98 12.81
CA VAL A 601 10.65 2.25 11.69
C VAL A 601 12.11 2.71 11.55
N LYS A 602 13.01 1.82 11.13
CA LYS A 602 14.43 2.16 10.98
C LYS A 602 14.64 3.27 9.93
N TYR A 603 13.98 3.15 8.77
CA TYR A 603 13.91 4.21 7.75
C TYR A 603 12.54 4.24 7.07
N ALA A 604 11.98 5.44 6.85
CA ALA A 604 10.89 5.64 5.91
C ALA A 604 11.29 5.28 4.46
N ILE A 605 12.55 5.56 4.06
CA ILE A 605 13.13 5.15 2.77
C ILE A 605 14.50 4.50 3.00
N ASN A 606 14.66 3.23 2.61
CA ASN A 606 15.94 2.52 2.67
C ASN A 606 16.58 2.41 1.27
N SER A 607 17.24 3.50 0.85
CA SER A 607 18.00 3.61 -0.41
C SER A 607 19.49 3.74 -0.11
N GLY A 608 20.35 3.02 -0.84
CA GLY A 608 21.79 2.90 -0.60
C GLY A 608 22.62 2.77 -1.88
N THR A 609 23.77 2.09 -1.83
CA THR A 609 24.63 1.86 -3.02
C THR A 609 25.05 0.40 -3.19
N TRP A 610 24.46 -0.51 -2.42
CA TRP A 610 24.64 -1.96 -2.54
C TRP A 610 24.24 -2.45 -3.93
N GLY A 611 24.99 -3.40 -4.49
CA GLY A 611 24.78 -3.90 -5.87
C GLY A 611 24.72 -2.82 -6.94
N LYS A 612 25.29 -1.62 -6.67
CA LYS A 612 25.21 -0.42 -7.51
C LYS A 612 23.78 0.08 -7.77
N GLN A 613 22.97 0.36 -6.75
CA GLN A 613 21.75 1.16 -6.97
C GLN A 613 22.08 2.49 -7.70
N HIS A 614 21.28 2.89 -8.69
CA HIS A 614 21.47 4.13 -9.46
C HIS A 614 20.21 4.60 -10.19
N ASP A 615 20.16 5.87 -10.62
CA ASP A 615 19.06 6.46 -11.40
C ASP A 615 17.66 6.26 -10.74
N LEU A 616 17.59 6.37 -9.41
CA LEU A 616 16.34 6.36 -8.65
C LEU A 616 15.75 7.77 -8.57
N GLN A 617 14.44 7.92 -8.73
CA GLN A 617 13.72 9.18 -8.60
C GLN A 617 12.68 9.06 -7.47
N ILE A 618 13.10 9.29 -6.23
CA ILE A 618 12.25 9.16 -5.03
C ILE A 618 11.83 10.55 -4.57
N THR A 619 10.63 10.99 -4.94
CA THR A 619 10.16 12.37 -4.75
C THR A 619 8.81 12.44 -4.05
N ASN A 620 8.45 13.61 -3.49
CA ASN A 620 7.06 13.91 -3.13
C ASN A 620 6.36 12.87 -2.20
N THR A 621 7.12 12.18 -1.34
CA THR A 621 6.59 11.16 -0.41
C THR A 621 6.16 11.80 0.92
N TYR A 622 5.14 11.24 1.57
CA TYR A 622 4.56 11.75 2.82
C TYR A 622 4.64 10.70 3.94
N GLY A 623 4.76 11.12 5.20
CA GLY A 623 4.75 10.21 6.36
C GLY A 623 4.92 10.94 7.70
N PRO A 624 4.91 10.23 8.84
CA PRO A 624 5.09 10.84 10.16
C PRO A 624 6.56 11.07 10.53
N VAL A 625 7.52 10.51 9.79
CA VAL A 625 8.97 10.66 10.01
C VAL A 625 9.76 10.76 8.70
N ASN A 626 11.00 11.25 8.80
CA ASN A 626 11.94 11.42 7.68
C ASN A 626 13.27 10.70 7.94
N THR A 627 13.22 9.46 8.44
CA THR A 627 14.40 8.61 8.53
C THR A 627 14.72 8.05 7.13
N ILE A 628 15.86 8.41 6.54
CA ILE A 628 16.29 7.93 5.20
C ILE A 628 17.71 7.39 5.33
N PHE A 629 17.98 6.18 4.80
CA PHE A 629 19.31 5.56 4.96
C PHE A 629 20.42 6.36 4.25
N SER A 630 20.28 6.59 2.94
CA SER A 630 21.20 7.40 2.16
C SER A 630 20.49 8.07 0.99
N LYS A 631 20.88 9.32 0.74
CA LYS A 631 20.53 10.07 -0.49
C LYS A 631 21.65 10.04 -1.53
N SER A 632 22.83 9.51 -1.17
CA SER A 632 24.05 9.53 -1.98
C SER A 632 24.08 8.39 -3.00
N VAL A 633 22.98 8.22 -3.74
CA VAL A 633 22.80 7.17 -4.75
C VAL A 633 23.13 7.75 -6.13
N PRO A 634 24.02 7.13 -6.93
CA PRO A 634 24.42 7.63 -8.25
C PRO A 634 23.23 8.03 -9.14
N ASN A 635 23.36 9.16 -9.85
CA ASN A 635 22.36 9.75 -10.75
C ASN A 635 20.95 9.97 -10.16
N SER A 636 20.77 9.77 -8.84
CA SER A 636 19.45 9.69 -8.23
C SER A 636 18.99 11.03 -7.66
N THR A 637 17.68 11.21 -7.53
CA THR A 637 17.06 12.35 -6.85
C THR A 637 16.18 11.81 -5.74
N ILE A 638 16.53 12.09 -4.49
CA ILE A 638 15.87 11.52 -3.30
C ILE A 638 15.47 12.67 -2.36
N ASP A 639 14.24 13.12 -2.50
CA ASP A 639 13.61 14.14 -1.64
C ASP A 639 13.57 13.68 -0.18
N ASN A 640 13.27 14.61 0.72
CA ASN A 640 12.80 14.25 2.05
C ASN A 640 11.33 13.83 2.04
N VAL A 641 10.98 12.93 2.95
CA VAL A 641 9.60 12.64 3.32
C VAL A 641 8.98 13.89 3.96
N ARG A 642 7.81 14.28 3.47
CA ARG A 642 7.04 15.43 3.96
C ARG A 642 6.39 15.04 5.29
N VAL A 643 7.00 15.46 6.39
CA VAL A 643 6.67 15.02 7.76
C VAL A 643 5.36 15.61 8.29
N TYR A 644 4.38 14.77 8.60
CA TYR A 644 3.15 15.08 9.34
C TYR A 644 2.99 14.10 10.52
N ALA A 645 3.66 14.39 11.63
CA ALA A 645 3.79 13.47 12.78
C ALA A 645 2.44 13.09 13.44
N ASP A 646 1.42 13.97 13.34
CA ASP A 646 0.06 13.70 13.83
C ASP A 646 -0.82 12.92 12.83
N ARG A 647 -0.26 12.52 11.67
CA ARG A 647 -0.94 11.79 10.58
C ARG A 647 -2.14 12.54 9.98
N VAL A 648 -2.24 13.87 10.15
CA VAL A 648 -3.30 14.69 9.55
C VAL A 648 -2.76 15.32 8.27
N TRP A 649 -3.11 14.70 7.14
CA TRP A 649 -2.49 14.93 5.85
C TRP A 649 -2.93 16.25 5.16
N PRO A 650 -2.07 16.85 4.32
CA PRO A 650 -2.49 17.88 3.38
C PRO A 650 -3.38 17.28 2.29
N SER A 651 -4.19 18.11 1.62
CA SER A 651 -5.20 17.64 0.66
C SER A 651 -4.65 16.81 -0.50
N GLN A 652 -3.39 17.00 -0.92
CA GLN A 652 -2.72 16.14 -1.91
C GLN A 652 -2.52 14.70 -1.39
N ALA A 653 -1.88 14.54 -0.22
CA ALA A 653 -1.68 13.23 0.41
C ALA A 653 -3.02 12.57 0.81
N TYR A 654 -4.01 13.35 1.24
CA TYR A 654 -5.36 12.83 1.44
C TYR A 654 -6.00 12.36 0.12
N SER A 655 -5.78 13.06 -1.00
CA SER A 655 -6.28 12.64 -2.32
C SER A 655 -5.62 11.35 -2.84
N ILE A 656 -4.39 11.05 -2.41
CA ILE A 656 -3.76 9.74 -2.63
C ILE A 656 -4.48 8.68 -1.78
N ALA A 657 -4.57 8.89 -0.47
CA ALA A 657 -5.18 7.92 0.46
C ALA A 657 -6.65 7.60 0.15
N VAL A 658 -7.46 8.58 -0.25
CA VAL A 658 -8.89 8.35 -0.55
C VAL A 658 -9.10 7.57 -1.85
N ASN A 659 -8.21 7.70 -2.85
CA ASN A 659 -8.31 7.04 -4.15
C ASN A 659 -7.49 5.72 -4.23
N ALA A 660 -6.64 5.44 -3.25
CA ALA A 660 -5.93 4.17 -3.14
C ALA A 660 -6.87 3.03 -2.69
N GLY A 661 -6.55 1.80 -3.08
CA GLY A 661 -7.36 0.61 -2.83
C GLY A 661 -8.42 0.41 -3.90
N LEU A 662 -9.45 -0.38 -3.54
CA LEU A 662 -10.49 -0.83 -4.46
C LEU A 662 -11.41 0.31 -4.93
N ASP A 663 -11.74 0.30 -6.23
CA ASP A 663 -12.78 1.14 -6.80
C ASP A 663 -14.16 0.82 -6.20
N ASP A 664 -15.08 1.79 -6.30
CA ASP A 664 -16.47 1.70 -5.84
C ASP A 664 -17.24 0.47 -6.40
N LEU A 665 -16.79 -0.10 -7.52
CA LEU A 665 -17.34 -1.28 -8.20
C LEU A 665 -16.87 -2.62 -7.62
N TYR A 666 -15.80 -2.64 -6.82
CA TYR A 666 -15.19 -3.88 -6.29
C TYR A 666 -15.09 -3.92 -4.77
N LYS A 667 -15.49 -2.86 -4.05
CA LYS A 667 -15.58 -2.85 -2.58
C LYS A 667 -16.46 -3.97 -1.99
N ASP A 668 -17.33 -4.59 -2.79
CA ASP A 668 -18.17 -5.73 -2.38
C ASP A 668 -17.39 -7.03 -2.15
N ILE A 669 -16.12 -7.11 -2.57
CA ILE A 669 -15.24 -8.26 -2.28
C ILE A 669 -14.62 -8.20 -0.88
N VAL A 670 -14.69 -7.05 -0.19
CA VAL A 670 -14.25 -6.91 1.21
C VAL A 670 -15.42 -7.28 2.13
N PRO A 671 -15.28 -8.28 3.03
CA PRO A 671 -16.31 -8.61 3.99
C PRO A 671 -16.69 -7.40 4.85
N SER A 672 -17.98 -7.11 4.98
CA SER A 672 -18.51 -5.94 5.69
C SER A 672 -18.27 -5.95 7.22
N ALA A 673 -17.66 -7.01 7.75
CA ALA A 673 -17.18 -7.09 9.13
C ALA A 673 -15.75 -6.53 9.30
N ASP A 674 -14.94 -6.50 8.23
CA ASP A 674 -13.50 -6.18 8.30
C ASP A 674 -13.26 -4.66 8.24
N VAL A 675 -14.06 -3.94 7.46
CA VAL A 675 -13.98 -2.47 7.32
C VAL A 675 -15.33 -1.82 7.62
N ALA A 676 -15.38 -1.05 8.70
CA ALA A 676 -16.59 -0.30 9.08
C ALA A 676 -16.85 0.87 8.13
N LEU A 677 -18.12 1.12 7.78
CA LEU A 677 -18.51 2.07 6.72
C LEU A 677 -17.97 3.50 6.90
N GLN A 678 -17.82 3.98 8.13
CA GLN A 678 -17.27 5.32 8.40
C GLN A 678 -15.75 5.40 8.17
N ASP A 679 -15.03 4.29 8.38
CA ASP A 679 -13.58 4.20 8.14
C ASP A 679 -13.30 3.95 6.66
N TYR A 680 -14.19 3.24 5.95
CA TYR A 680 -14.15 3.17 4.48
C TYR A 680 -14.37 4.55 3.85
N ALA A 681 -15.40 5.30 4.29
CA ALA A 681 -15.73 6.60 3.72
C ALA A 681 -14.67 7.69 4.01
N LEU A 682 -14.04 7.65 5.19
CA LEU A 682 -12.91 8.51 5.57
C LEU A 682 -11.67 7.66 5.94
N PRO A 683 -10.88 7.19 4.94
CA PRO A 683 -9.80 6.23 5.17
C PRO A 683 -8.54 6.83 5.81
N ALA A 684 -8.38 8.16 5.77
CA ALA A 684 -7.21 8.86 6.31
C ALA A 684 -7.60 10.26 6.83
N SER A 685 -6.81 10.81 7.74
CA SER A 685 -7.07 12.14 8.31
C SER A 685 -6.59 13.26 7.39
N THR A 686 -7.27 14.41 7.38
CA THR A 686 -6.90 15.55 6.50
C THR A 686 -7.17 16.91 7.14
N PHE A 687 -6.47 17.96 6.70
CA PHE A 687 -6.77 19.35 7.07
C PHE A 687 -7.18 20.22 5.87
N THR A 688 -7.90 21.32 6.15
CA THR A 688 -8.29 22.32 5.14
C THR A 688 -7.14 23.27 4.80
N GLY A 689 -6.69 23.26 3.54
CA GLY A 689 -5.77 24.24 2.98
C GLY A 689 -6.48 25.46 2.36
N LYS A 690 -5.72 26.21 1.55
CA LYS A 690 -6.24 27.24 0.65
C LYS A 690 -7.30 26.69 -0.31
N GLY A 691 -8.35 27.46 -0.59
CA GLY A 691 -9.48 27.10 -1.47
C GLY A 691 -10.39 25.97 -0.99
N VAL A 692 -10.01 25.19 0.03
CA VAL A 692 -10.78 24.02 0.51
C VAL A 692 -12.05 24.46 1.26
N THR A 693 -13.21 24.01 0.76
CA THR A 693 -14.54 24.10 1.39
C THR A 693 -15.26 22.75 1.44
N THR A 694 -14.88 21.79 0.58
CA THR A 694 -15.30 20.39 0.60
C THR A 694 -14.07 19.48 0.66
N ILE A 695 -14.25 18.23 1.11
CA ILE A 695 -13.28 17.15 0.92
C ILE A 695 -13.89 16.03 0.07
N ALA A 696 -13.04 15.22 -0.56
CA ALA A 696 -13.44 13.92 -1.08
C ALA A 696 -13.76 12.94 0.05
N VAL A 697 -14.53 11.89 -0.25
CA VAL A 697 -14.84 10.73 0.61
C VAL A 697 -15.12 9.51 -0.29
N ARG A 698 -14.83 8.29 0.16
CA ARG A 698 -15.30 7.08 -0.57
C ARG A 698 -16.80 6.91 -0.36
N SER A 699 -17.53 6.50 -1.39
CA SER A 699 -18.99 6.47 -1.38
C SER A 699 -19.50 5.13 -0.81
N PRO A 700 -20.33 5.09 0.25
CA PRO A 700 -20.98 3.84 0.66
C PRO A 700 -21.84 3.20 -0.45
N GLY A 701 -22.32 3.98 -1.43
CA GLY A 701 -23.18 3.53 -2.52
C GLY A 701 -24.66 3.39 -2.16
N ASP A 702 -25.07 3.80 -0.95
CA ASP A 702 -26.43 3.64 -0.44
C ASP A 702 -27.09 5.00 -0.16
N GLY A 703 -28.02 5.38 -1.04
CA GLY A 703 -28.78 6.64 -0.94
C GLY A 703 -29.81 6.70 0.18
N SER A 704 -30.02 5.60 0.93
CA SER A 704 -30.79 5.62 2.18
C SER A 704 -29.96 6.05 3.39
N LYS A 705 -28.63 6.11 3.26
CA LYS A 705 -27.71 6.59 4.30
C LYS A 705 -27.34 8.04 4.08
N THR A 706 -26.95 8.71 5.17
CA THR A 706 -26.40 10.06 5.16
C THR A 706 -25.00 10.04 5.78
N LEU A 707 -24.01 10.58 5.07
CA LEU A 707 -22.68 10.87 5.59
C LEU A 707 -22.74 12.15 6.42
N TRP A 708 -22.08 12.19 7.57
CA TRP A 708 -22.01 13.37 8.44
C TRP A 708 -20.58 13.64 8.89
N LEU A 709 -20.11 14.88 8.76
CA LEU A 709 -18.95 15.37 9.52
C LEU A 709 -19.46 16.12 10.76
N ALA A 710 -19.07 15.63 11.95
CA ALA A 710 -19.51 16.18 13.23
C ALA A 710 -18.43 16.01 14.31
N PRO A 711 -18.46 16.77 15.43
CA PRO A 711 -17.51 16.60 16.52
C PRO A 711 -17.60 15.19 17.12
N ALA A 712 -16.47 14.69 17.64
CA ALA A 712 -16.43 13.41 18.34
C ALA A 712 -17.45 13.38 19.50
N GLY A 713 -18.13 12.25 19.68
CA GLY A 713 -19.21 12.11 20.65
C GLY A 713 -20.57 12.69 20.22
N THR A 714 -20.75 13.10 18.96
CA THR A 714 -22.06 13.53 18.45
C THR A 714 -23.08 12.38 18.47
N THR A 715 -24.23 12.61 19.10
CA THR A 715 -25.38 11.69 19.15
C THR A 715 -26.64 12.24 18.45
N THR A 716 -26.66 13.54 18.12
CA THR A 716 -27.78 14.20 17.43
C THR A 716 -27.29 14.88 16.16
N PHE A 717 -27.86 14.48 15.02
CA PHE A 717 -27.42 14.90 13.69
C PHE A 717 -28.43 15.88 13.09
N ALA A 718 -28.01 17.14 12.98
CA ALA A 718 -28.71 18.24 12.33
C ALA A 718 -27.66 19.18 11.74
N THR A 719 -27.94 19.78 10.58
CA THR A 719 -26.99 20.66 9.88
C THR A 719 -26.78 21.99 10.61
N GLY A 720 -25.57 22.55 10.52
CA GLY A 720 -25.20 23.81 11.13
C GLY A 720 -23.68 24.07 11.08
N PRO A 721 -23.16 25.11 11.73
CA PRO A 721 -21.76 25.53 11.58
C PRO A 721 -20.74 24.48 12.06
N THR A 722 -21.16 23.54 12.92
CA THR A 722 -20.32 22.41 13.39
C THR A 722 -20.70 21.06 12.77
N LYS A 723 -21.70 20.99 11.87
CA LYS A 723 -22.22 19.71 11.34
C LYS A 723 -22.68 19.84 9.90
N THR A 724 -22.03 19.10 9.02
CA THR A 724 -22.35 19.03 7.59
C THR A 724 -22.71 17.60 7.20
N SER A 725 -23.51 17.47 6.13
CA SER A 725 -24.06 16.19 5.67
C SER A 725 -23.97 16.03 4.15
N ALA A 726 -23.81 14.80 3.68
CA ALA A 726 -23.89 14.43 2.26
C ALA A 726 -24.65 13.10 2.09
N SER A 727 -25.03 12.75 0.85
CA SER A 727 -25.66 11.45 0.57
C SER A 727 -24.69 10.30 0.85
N GLY A 728 -25.18 9.13 1.24
CA GLY A 728 -24.41 7.88 1.20
C GLY A 728 -24.02 7.42 -0.22
N THR A 729 -24.39 8.19 -1.25
CA THR A 729 -23.88 8.07 -2.63
C THR A 729 -22.89 9.18 -3.03
N SER A 730 -22.57 10.13 -2.13
CA SER A 730 -21.70 11.27 -2.45
C SER A 730 -20.22 10.91 -2.32
N THR A 731 -19.42 11.34 -3.29
CA THR A 731 -17.94 11.25 -3.29
C THR A 731 -17.25 12.48 -2.69
N THR A 732 -18.04 13.46 -2.21
CA THR A 732 -17.55 14.66 -1.50
C THR A 732 -18.51 15.05 -0.37
N ILE A 733 -17.99 15.76 0.63
CA ILE A 733 -18.76 16.37 1.72
C ILE A 733 -18.20 17.75 2.07
N SER A 734 -19.09 18.72 2.35
CA SER A 734 -18.69 20.04 2.83
C SER A 734 -18.01 19.96 4.18
N VAL A 735 -16.96 20.74 4.41
CA VAL A 735 -16.33 20.82 5.73
C VAL A 735 -17.14 21.77 6.62
N PRO A 736 -17.37 21.48 7.92
CA PRO A 736 -18.02 22.42 8.84
C PRO A 736 -17.33 23.79 8.90
N GLN A 737 -18.10 24.84 9.19
CA GLN A 737 -17.63 26.23 9.21
C GLN A 737 -16.80 26.58 10.46
N THR A 738 -17.09 25.98 11.62
CA THR A 738 -16.32 26.23 12.85
C THR A 738 -14.97 25.49 12.81
N ALA A 739 -13.87 26.14 13.20
CA ALA A 739 -12.56 25.49 13.31
C ALA A 739 -12.55 24.37 14.37
N GLY A 740 -11.80 23.30 14.11
CA GLY A 740 -11.72 22.12 14.97
C GLY A 740 -11.59 20.80 14.21
N ASP A 741 -11.46 19.70 14.95
CA ASP A 741 -11.31 18.34 14.42
C ASP A 741 -12.65 17.59 14.44
N TYR A 742 -13.10 17.18 13.26
CA TYR A 742 -14.36 16.49 13.02
C TYR A 742 -14.15 15.02 12.68
N ARG A 743 -15.14 14.18 12.98
CA ARG A 743 -15.19 12.76 12.62
C ARG A 743 -16.31 12.51 11.63
N LEU A 744 -16.13 11.52 10.75
CA LEU A 744 -17.19 11.04 9.88
C LEU A 744 -18.06 10.02 10.62
N TYR A 745 -19.36 10.12 10.39
CA TYR A 745 -20.39 9.19 10.82
C TYR A 745 -21.24 8.80 9.60
N VAL A 746 -21.76 7.58 9.59
CA VAL A 746 -22.77 7.11 8.63
C VAL A 746 -24.07 6.89 9.39
N VAL A 747 -25.14 7.56 8.99
CA VAL A 747 -26.47 7.47 9.62
C VAL A 747 -27.44 6.80 8.66
N ASP A 748 -28.22 5.82 9.14
CA ASP A 748 -29.22 5.11 8.33
C ASP A 748 -30.58 5.84 8.27
N ALA A 749 -31.52 5.30 7.47
CA ALA A 749 -32.86 5.84 7.30
C ALA A 749 -33.76 5.72 8.55
N GLN A 750 -33.31 5.03 9.60
CA GLN A 750 -33.97 4.91 10.90
C GLN A 750 -33.37 5.87 11.94
N GLY A 751 -32.26 6.55 11.61
CA GLY A 751 -31.56 7.47 12.49
C GLY A 751 -30.47 6.81 13.35
N ASN A 752 -30.14 5.54 13.13
CA ASN A 752 -29.03 4.90 13.82
C ASN A 752 -27.71 5.40 13.21
N ALA A 753 -26.78 5.81 14.06
CA ALA A 753 -25.45 6.26 13.65
C ALA A 753 -24.40 5.16 13.84
N SER A 754 -23.41 5.12 12.94
CA SER A 754 -22.18 4.36 13.12
C SER A 754 -21.38 4.87 14.33
N ALA A 755 -20.31 4.13 14.68
CA ALA A 755 -19.21 4.72 15.43
C ALA A 755 -18.62 5.94 14.68
N ALA A 756 -17.86 6.77 15.39
CA ALA A 756 -17.06 7.83 14.77
C ALA A 756 -15.85 7.23 14.02
N SER A 757 -15.45 7.83 12.91
CA SER A 757 -14.28 7.41 12.13
C SER A 757 -12.98 7.46 12.93
N LYS A 758 -12.06 6.51 12.66
CA LYS A 758 -10.67 6.51 13.17
C LYS A 758 -9.89 7.74 12.68
N ALA A 759 -10.12 8.14 11.42
CA ALA A 759 -9.61 9.37 10.83
C ALA A 759 -10.37 10.63 11.28
N LEU A 760 -9.78 11.81 11.05
CA LEU A 760 -10.38 13.12 11.35
C LEU A 760 -10.27 14.13 10.19
N VAL A 761 -11.14 15.13 10.19
CA VAL A 761 -11.11 16.28 9.28
C VAL A 761 -10.90 17.56 10.08
N ARG A 762 -9.76 18.22 9.90
CA ARG A 762 -9.38 19.45 10.62
C ARG A 762 -9.74 20.70 9.84
N GLN A 763 -10.78 21.41 10.27
CA GLN A 763 -11.08 22.77 9.81
C GLN A 763 -10.13 23.77 10.47
N ARG A 764 -9.39 24.53 9.67
CA ARG A 764 -8.44 25.56 10.13
C ARG A 764 -8.98 27.00 10.01
N TRP A 765 -10.11 27.18 9.32
CA TRP A 765 -10.75 28.48 9.11
C TRP A 765 -11.75 28.82 10.22
N ASN A 766 -11.48 29.87 10.99
CA ASN A 766 -12.39 30.42 11.97
C ASN A 766 -13.38 31.36 11.27
N HIS A 767 -14.57 30.85 10.92
CA HIS A 767 -15.60 31.66 10.27
C HIS A 767 -16.31 32.59 11.27
N VAL A 768 -16.65 33.80 10.80
CA VAL A 768 -17.26 34.90 11.55
C VAL A 768 -18.45 35.43 10.76
N ASP A 769 -19.62 35.26 11.36
CA ASP A 769 -20.97 35.46 10.84
C ASP A 769 -21.33 36.91 10.45
N ASP A 770 -22.28 37.09 9.54
CA ASP A 770 -22.77 38.41 9.08
C ASP A 770 -23.32 39.31 10.22
N LYS A 771 -23.78 38.73 11.33
CA LYS A 771 -24.28 39.42 12.54
C LYS A 771 -23.29 39.40 13.71
N ALA A 772 -22.10 38.81 13.56
CA ALA A 772 -21.13 38.75 14.65
C ALA A 772 -20.65 40.16 15.05
N ALA A 773 -20.53 40.42 16.35
CA ALA A 773 -20.18 41.75 16.87
C ALA A 773 -18.77 42.27 16.50
N GLY A 774 -17.92 41.42 15.91
CA GLY A 774 -16.64 41.81 15.31
C GLY A 774 -16.74 42.33 13.88
N VAL A 775 -17.90 42.20 13.23
CA VAL A 775 -18.17 42.74 11.89
C VAL A 775 -18.86 44.10 12.01
N THR A 776 -18.29 45.09 11.36
CA THR A 776 -18.79 46.47 11.34
C THR A 776 -19.27 46.84 9.94
N TYR A 777 -20.30 47.68 9.85
CA TYR A 777 -20.92 48.07 8.59
C TYR A 777 -21.00 49.58 8.44
N SER A 778 -20.74 50.06 7.22
CA SER A 778 -20.84 51.46 6.82
C SER A 778 -21.90 51.63 5.73
N GLY A 779 -22.74 52.65 5.90
CA GLY A 779 -23.96 52.85 5.11
C GLY A 779 -25.05 51.83 5.42
N THR A 780 -26.16 51.89 4.68
CA THR A 780 -27.30 50.99 4.87
C THR A 780 -27.05 49.61 4.25
N TRP A 781 -27.03 48.59 5.10
CA TRP A 781 -27.08 47.18 4.72
C TRP A 781 -28.41 46.56 5.18
N SER A 782 -29.10 45.92 4.24
CA SER A 782 -30.31 45.13 4.47
C SER A 782 -29.95 43.70 4.88
N ASN A 783 -30.90 42.97 5.46
CA ASN A 783 -30.71 41.57 5.88
C ASN A 783 -31.53 40.64 4.99
N TRP A 784 -30.94 39.53 4.54
CA TRP A 784 -31.65 38.39 3.97
C TRP A 784 -31.41 37.14 4.84
N ASN A 785 -32.27 36.13 4.73
CA ASN A 785 -32.16 34.87 5.46
C ASN A 785 -32.41 33.69 4.50
N ASP A 786 -31.40 32.85 4.24
CA ASP A 786 -31.51 31.53 3.61
C ASP A 786 -30.81 30.51 4.52
N THR A 787 -31.36 29.30 4.68
CA THR A 787 -30.76 28.24 5.53
C THR A 787 -29.44 27.67 4.98
N LYS A 788 -29.02 28.11 3.79
CA LYS A 788 -27.71 27.83 3.17
C LYS A 788 -26.63 28.86 3.53
N ASP A 789 -27.00 29.91 4.24
CA ASP A 789 -26.08 30.97 4.68
C ASP A 789 -25.54 30.63 6.08
N MET A 790 -24.43 31.26 6.47
CA MET A 790 -23.85 31.07 7.80
C MET A 790 -24.89 31.49 8.86
N ASN A 791 -25.17 30.55 9.77
CA ASN A 791 -26.26 30.61 10.76
C ASN A 791 -27.64 31.06 10.21
N GLY A 792 -27.87 30.92 8.90
CA GLY A 792 -29.13 31.24 8.24
C GLY A 792 -29.30 32.69 7.77
N SER A 793 -28.23 33.49 7.60
CA SER A 793 -28.36 34.88 7.13
C SER A 793 -27.16 35.52 6.44
N GLU A 794 -27.47 36.63 5.77
CA GLU A 794 -26.50 37.48 5.08
C GLU A 794 -26.91 38.97 5.13
N LYS A 795 -25.94 39.87 5.01
CA LYS A 795 -26.17 41.29 4.73
C LYS A 795 -26.03 41.58 3.25
N PHE A 796 -26.87 42.48 2.74
CA PHE A 796 -26.78 42.95 1.35
C PHE A 796 -26.93 44.46 1.21
N THR A 797 -26.32 45.01 0.16
CA THR A 797 -26.50 46.41 -0.26
C THR A 797 -26.31 46.52 -1.77
N SER A 798 -26.76 47.62 -2.38
CA SER A 798 -26.42 47.96 -3.78
C SER A 798 -25.93 49.41 -3.92
N THR A 799 -25.60 50.05 -2.81
CA THR A 799 -25.15 51.44 -2.75
C THR A 799 -23.64 51.49 -2.86
N ALA A 800 -23.13 52.23 -3.85
CA ALA A 800 -21.70 52.45 -4.04
C ALA A 800 -21.06 53.09 -2.80
N GLY A 801 -19.95 52.53 -2.33
CA GLY A 801 -19.19 53.02 -1.17
C GLY A 801 -19.66 52.49 0.19
N ASN A 802 -20.81 51.81 0.27
CA ASN A 802 -21.16 51.04 1.46
C ASN A 802 -20.18 49.88 1.65
N TYR A 803 -19.75 49.62 2.88
CA TYR A 803 -18.75 48.58 3.15
C TYR A 803 -19.04 47.79 4.42
N ALA A 804 -18.44 46.60 4.50
CA ALA A 804 -18.34 45.79 5.71
C ALA A 804 -16.86 45.58 6.08
N GLU A 805 -16.53 45.58 7.36
CA GLU A 805 -15.15 45.55 7.87
C GLU A 805 -15.00 44.65 9.11
N PHE A 806 -13.93 43.86 9.13
CA PHE A 806 -13.62 42.87 10.18
C PHE A 806 -12.12 42.87 10.48
N SER A 807 -11.77 42.94 11.78
CA SER A 807 -10.38 42.87 12.27
C SER A 807 -10.10 41.52 12.93
N PHE A 808 -8.95 40.94 12.64
CA PHE A 808 -8.55 39.61 13.11
C PHE A 808 -7.04 39.53 13.39
N THR A 809 -6.63 38.56 14.22
CA THR A 809 -5.21 38.19 14.37
C THR A 809 -5.02 36.81 13.76
N GLY A 810 -4.10 36.67 12.80
CA GLY A 810 -3.93 35.42 12.07
C GLY A 810 -2.87 35.50 10.98
N SER A 811 -2.90 34.56 10.04
CA SER A 811 -2.03 34.51 8.86
C SER A 811 -2.78 34.29 7.53
N GLY A 812 -4.11 34.30 7.54
CA GLY A 812 -4.93 34.20 6.33
C GLY A 812 -6.37 34.66 6.57
N VAL A 813 -7.06 35.06 5.50
CA VAL A 813 -8.45 35.59 5.52
C VAL A 813 -9.27 35.15 4.30
N ARG A 814 -10.57 34.93 4.49
CA ARG A 814 -11.60 34.77 3.46
C ARG A 814 -12.70 35.81 3.63
N TYR A 815 -13.32 36.18 2.52
CA TYR A 815 -14.63 36.81 2.44
C TYR A 815 -15.56 35.85 1.69
N LEU A 816 -16.57 35.35 2.40
CA LEU A 816 -17.60 34.45 1.92
C LEU A 816 -18.89 35.21 1.61
N SER A 817 -19.53 34.77 0.53
CA SER A 817 -20.66 35.44 -0.10
C SER A 817 -21.33 34.41 -1.02
N MET A 818 -21.95 34.87 -2.12
CA MET A 818 -22.53 34.01 -3.14
C MET A 818 -22.14 34.44 -4.55
N THR A 819 -22.49 33.61 -5.53
CA THR A 819 -22.70 34.09 -6.91
C THR A 819 -24.15 33.87 -7.35
N GLN A 820 -24.76 34.87 -8.01
CA GLN A 820 -26.14 34.78 -8.53
C GLN A 820 -26.49 35.88 -9.58
N PRO A 821 -27.62 35.78 -10.32
CA PRO A 821 -27.92 36.63 -11.49
C PRO A 821 -28.19 38.13 -11.25
N ASN A 822 -28.18 38.61 -10.01
CA ASN A 822 -28.39 40.03 -9.66
C ASN A 822 -27.21 40.67 -8.91
N MET A 823 -26.09 39.95 -8.81
CA MET A 823 -24.91 40.40 -8.09
C MET A 823 -24.15 41.52 -8.82
N GLY A 824 -23.57 42.42 -8.03
CA GLY A 824 -22.67 43.47 -8.48
C GLY A 824 -21.20 43.11 -8.26
N LYS A 825 -20.36 44.15 -8.22
CA LYS A 825 -18.92 44.04 -7.95
C LYS A 825 -18.55 44.57 -6.57
N VAL A 826 -17.52 43.98 -5.97
CA VAL A 826 -16.90 44.49 -4.74
C VAL A 826 -15.41 44.77 -4.93
N ASP A 827 -14.93 45.77 -4.20
CA ASP A 827 -13.50 46.02 -3.99
C ASP A 827 -13.13 45.54 -2.58
N VAL A 828 -12.03 44.81 -2.45
CA VAL A 828 -11.52 44.29 -1.17
C VAL A 828 -10.23 45.01 -0.80
N TYR A 829 -10.19 45.54 0.41
CA TYR A 829 -9.04 46.19 1.01
C TYR A 829 -8.53 45.34 2.18
N LEU A 830 -7.21 45.31 2.35
CA LEU A 830 -6.51 44.75 3.50
C LEU A 830 -5.63 45.83 4.11
N ASP A 831 -5.76 46.05 5.41
CA ASP A 831 -4.99 47.04 6.19
C ASP A 831 -5.03 48.45 5.56
N GLY A 832 -6.21 48.84 5.07
CA GLY A 832 -6.45 50.10 4.36
C GLY A 832 -5.95 50.17 2.92
N THR A 833 -5.18 49.18 2.45
CA THR A 833 -4.66 49.10 1.07
C THR A 833 -5.61 48.29 0.19
N LEU A 834 -5.88 48.76 -1.03
CA LEU A 834 -6.69 47.99 -2.00
C LEU A 834 -5.96 46.69 -2.37
N ALA A 835 -6.54 45.54 -2.00
CA ALA A 835 -5.98 44.22 -2.21
C ALA A 835 -6.43 43.60 -3.54
N GLN A 836 -7.69 43.80 -3.92
CA GLN A 836 -8.26 43.39 -5.20
C GLN A 836 -9.50 44.23 -5.52
N SER A 837 -9.68 44.67 -6.77
CA SER A 837 -10.83 45.44 -7.21
C SER A 837 -11.73 44.70 -8.20
N GLY A 838 -12.99 45.13 -8.28
CA GLY A 838 -13.94 44.73 -9.31
C GLY A 838 -14.33 43.25 -9.29
N ILE A 839 -14.22 42.58 -8.13
CA ILE A 839 -14.57 41.17 -7.94
C ILE A 839 -16.03 40.99 -8.29
N ASP A 840 -16.30 40.24 -9.36
CA ASP A 840 -17.62 40.11 -9.96
C ASP A 840 -18.32 38.87 -9.40
N ALA A 841 -19.38 39.09 -8.62
CA ALA A 841 -20.14 38.02 -7.99
C ALA A 841 -21.27 37.48 -8.90
N TYR A 842 -21.36 37.92 -10.16
CA TYR A 842 -22.37 37.39 -11.07
C TYR A 842 -22.14 35.93 -11.46
N ALA A 843 -23.21 35.14 -11.39
CA ALA A 843 -23.34 33.87 -12.11
C ALA A 843 -24.77 33.72 -12.66
N SER A 844 -24.96 32.87 -13.67
CA SER A 844 -26.30 32.56 -14.21
C SER A 844 -27.14 31.64 -13.30
N THR A 845 -26.52 31.05 -12.28
CA THR A 845 -27.14 30.19 -11.25
C THR A 845 -26.75 30.67 -9.85
N VAL A 846 -27.54 30.32 -8.83
CA VAL A 846 -27.27 30.67 -7.42
C VAL A 846 -26.31 29.66 -6.80
N THR A 847 -25.18 30.13 -6.27
CA THR A 847 -24.23 29.35 -5.47
C THR A 847 -23.91 30.10 -4.18
N LYS A 848 -24.33 29.59 -3.02
CA LYS A 848 -24.02 30.14 -1.68
C LYS A 848 -22.66 29.63 -1.16
N GLN A 849 -22.15 30.19 -0.06
CA GLN A 849 -20.89 29.80 0.60
C GLN A 849 -19.64 29.91 -0.32
N VAL A 850 -19.62 30.90 -1.23
CA VAL A 850 -18.52 31.10 -2.18
C VAL A 850 -17.45 32.01 -1.58
N PRO A 851 -16.18 31.58 -1.47
CA PRO A 851 -15.06 32.46 -1.15
C PRO A 851 -14.75 33.37 -2.35
N LEU A 852 -15.34 34.56 -2.38
CA LEU A 852 -15.12 35.55 -3.46
C LEU A 852 -13.75 36.24 -3.35
N PHE A 853 -13.16 36.25 -2.15
CA PHE A 853 -11.78 36.66 -1.92
C PHE A 853 -11.16 35.76 -0.85
N GLU A 854 -9.92 35.33 -1.10
CA GLU A 854 -9.14 34.52 -0.17
C GLU A 854 -7.66 34.90 -0.26
N LYS A 855 -7.02 35.09 0.90
CA LYS A 855 -5.59 35.33 0.99
C LYS A 855 -4.96 34.54 2.14
N THR A 856 -4.02 33.65 1.83
CA THR A 856 -3.30 32.82 2.83
C THR A 856 -1.85 33.26 3.05
N ASP A 857 -1.32 34.20 2.26
CA ASP A 857 0.02 34.79 2.36
C ASP A 857 0.01 36.13 3.12
N LEU A 858 -0.77 36.23 4.19
CA LEU A 858 -0.69 37.40 5.08
C LEU A 858 0.56 37.31 5.97
N ALA A 859 0.90 38.44 6.60
CA ALA A 859 1.76 38.35 7.77
C ALA A 859 1.04 37.54 8.85
N ALA A 860 1.80 36.92 9.75
CA ALA A 860 1.28 36.66 11.07
C ALA A 860 1.05 38.01 11.79
N GLY A 861 -0.10 38.19 12.40
CA GLY A 861 -0.38 39.36 13.25
C GLY A 861 -1.79 39.94 13.09
N PRO A 862 -2.02 41.15 13.64
CA PRO A 862 -3.29 41.84 13.53
C PRO A 862 -3.47 42.43 12.13
N HIS A 863 -4.64 42.19 11.54
CA HIS A 863 -5.04 42.59 10.20
C HIS A 863 -6.48 43.11 10.20
N THR A 864 -6.87 43.84 9.16
CA THR A 864 -8.27 44.25 8.93
C THR A 864 -8.65 44.12 7.46
N ILE A 865 -9.73 43.38 7.19
CA ILE A 865 -10.34 43.25 5.87
C ILE A 865 -11.55 44.16 5.75
N ARG A 866 -11.68 44.85 4.62
CA ARG A 866 -12.83 45.69 4.28
C ARG A 866 -13.34 45.36 2.88
N VAL A 867 -14.62 45.04 2.76
CA VAL A 867 -15.30 44.73 1.50
C VAL A 867 -16.24 45.88 1.15
N VAL A 868 -15.98 46.57 0.05
CA VAL A 868 -16.70 47.77 -0.39
C VAL A 868 -17.57 47.41 -1.59
N CYS A 869 -18.86 47.70 -1.53
CA CYS A 869 -19.74 47.58 -2.69
C CYS A 869 -19.46 48.71 -3.68
N THR A 870 -19.14 48.37 -4.94
CA THR A 870 -18.87 49.40 -5.96
C THR A 870 -20.13 50.06 -6.49
N GLY A 871 -21.30 49.44 -6.29
CA GLY A 871 -22.55 49.79 -6.99
C GLY A 871 -22.52 49.52 -8.50
N THR A 872 -21.47 48.86 -9.01
CA THR A 872 -21.33 48.48 -10.42
C THR A 872 -21.62 47.00 -10.63
N LYS A 873 -21.84 46.61 -11.88
CA LYS A 873 -22.14 45.24 -12.32
C LYS A 873 -21.60 45.01 -13.74
N ASN A 874 -21.50 43.77 -14.18
CA ASN A 874 -21.35 43.48 -15.62
C ASN A 874 -22.70 43.59 -16.36
N THR A 875 -22.66 43.44 -17.68
CA THR A 875 -23.83 43.59 -18.57
C THR A 875 -24.84 42.45 -18.52
N ALA A 876 -24.43 41.25 -18.07
CA ALA A 876 -25.30 40.08 -17.96
C ALA A 876 -26.05 40.02 -16.61
N SER A 877 -25.50 40.64 -15.56
CA SER A 877 -26.18 40.75 -14.27
C SER A 877 -27.38 41.68 -14.35
N SER A 878 -28.48 41.28 -13.70
CA SER A 878 -29.69 42.08 -13.57
C SER A 878 -29.53 43.25 -12.57
N GLY A 879 -28.74 43.07 -11.50
CA GLY A 879 -28.58 44.02 -10.41
C GLY A 879 -27.13 44.32 -10.06
N ALA A 880 -26.91 45.23 -9.11
CA ALA A 880 -25.58 45.56 -8.57
C ALA A 880 -25.50 45.26 -7.07
N VAL A 881 -26.10 44.13 -6.65
CA VAL A 881 -26.19 43.75 -5.23
C VAL A 881 -24.87 43.12 -4.77
N CYS A 882 -24.31 43.65 -3.70
CA CYS A 882 -23.16 43.11 -2.98
C CYS A 882 -23.64 42.44 -1.69
N THR A 883 -23.10 41.27 -1.34
CA THR A 883 -23.54 40.49 -0.17
C THR A 883 -22.37 40.05 0.70
N LEU A 884 -22.56 40.02 2.02
CA LEU A 884 -21.65 39.42 2.98
C LEU A 884 -22.41 38.35 3.77
N ASP A 885 -21.89 37.13 3.71
CA ASP A 885 -22.37 35.94 4.44
C ASP A 885 -21.46 35.66 5.64
N ALA A 886 -20.13 35.63 5.41
CA ALA A 886 -19.16 35.50 6.49
C ALA A 886 -17.79 36.08 6.12
N PHE A 887 -17.00 36.42 7.12
CA PHE A 887 -15.54 36.40 7.01
C PHE A 887 -15.00 35.08 7.55
N ALA A 888 -13.74 34.72 7.25
CA ALA A 888 -13.05 33.68 8.01
C ALA A 888 -11.56 33.98 8.14
N SER A 889 -10.89 33.48 9.17
CA SER A 889 -9.44 33.65 9.35
C SER A 889 -8.70 32.41 9.86
N ILE A 890 -7.44 32.28 9.45
CA ILE A 890 -6.50 31.26 9.94
C ILE A 890 -5.71 31.86 11.10
N ALA A 891 -5.78 31.25 12.29
CA ALA A 891 -4.99 31.65 13.46
C ALA A 891 -3.48 31.39 13.24
N PHE A 892 -2.62 32.04 14.04
CA PHE A 892 -1.17 31.86 13.95
C PHE A 892 -0.55 31.39 15.28
N PRO A 893 0.34 30.37 15.26
CA PRO A 893 0.59 29.45 14.16
C PRO A 893 -0.59 28.45 13.99
N ALA A 894 -0.83 28.03 12.77
CA ALA A 894 -1.82 26.99 12.46
C ALA A 894 -1.13 25.62 12.40
N THR A 895 -1.75 24.60 13.00
CA THR A 895 -1.24 23.22 12.99
C THR A 895 -1.01 22.74 11.55
N ASN A 896 0.15 22.12 11.33
CA ASN A 896 0.63 21.63 10.04
C ASN A 896 0.74 22.69 8.92
N ALA A 897 0.75 23.99 9.24
CA ALA A 897 1.07 25.05 8.28
C ALA A 897 2.57 25.38 8.26
N ASN A 898 3.07 25.73 7.09
CA ASN A 898 4.42 26.19 6.84
C ASN A 898 4.44 27.72 6.63
N TYR A 899 5.56 28.33 6.99
CA TYR A 899 5.75 29.77 6.99
C TYR A 899 7.15 30.13 6.47
N LYS A 900 7.26 31.20 5.69
CA LYS A 900 8.54 31.85 5.44
C LYS A 900 8.77 33.00 6.41
N LEU A 901 10.04 33.28 6.67
CA LEU A 901 10.51 34.25 7.67
C LEU A 901 11.28 35.36 6.95
N VAL A 902 10.66 36.51 6.73
CA VAL A 902 11.25 37.59 5.92
C VAL A 902 11.79 38.72 6.80
N ASN A 903 13.07 39.06 6.67
CA ASN A 903 13.71 40.11 7.45
C ASN A 903 13.21 41.51 7.05
N LYS A 904 12.93 42.38 8.03
CA LYS A 904 12.48 43.76 7.79
C LYS A 904 13.55 44.59 7.08
N GLY A 905 14.80 44.53 7.53
CA GLY A 905 15.88 45.37 7.02
C GLY A 905 16.35 45.03 5.61
N SER A 906 16.35 43.74 5.25
CA SER A 906 16.88 43.26 3.95
C SER A 906 15.83 42.73 2.97
N SER A 907 14.58 42.51 3.41
CA SER A 907 13.52 41.82 2.63
C SER A 907 13.90 40.40 2.14
N LYS A 908 14.91 39.78 2.74
CA LYS A 908 15.36 38.41 2.46
C LYS A 908 14.69 37.39 3.38
N ALA A 909 14.48 36.17 2.89
CA ALA A 909 13.92 35.05 3.66
C ALA A 909 15.01 34.31 4.44
N VAL A 910 14.68 33.76 5.62
CA VAL A 910 15.51 32.77 6.34
C VAL A 910 15.60 31.51 5.48
N ASP A 911 16.83 31.07 5.22
CA ASP A 911 17.18 30.07 4.20
C ASP A 911 18.23 29.10 4.77
N VAL A 912 18.00 27.80 4.67
CA VAL A 912 19.07 26.82 4.94
C VAL A 912 20.04 26.84 3.76
N SER A 913 21.27 27.29 4.02
CA SER A 913 22.26 27.60 2.98
C SER A 913 22.46 26.46 1.98
N GLY A 914 22.20 26.74 0.70
CA GLY A 914 22.34 25.78 -0.40
C GLY A 914 21.32 24.63 -0.37
N ALA A 915 20.18 24.81 0.31
CA ALA A 915 19.17 23.78 0.58
C ALA A 915 19.74 22.52 1.28
N SER A 916 20.76 22.70 2.12
CA SER A 916 21.47 21.60 2.80
C SER A 916 20.52 20.72 3.64
N MET A 917 20.86 19.43 3.71
CA MET A 917 20.13 18.40 4.45
C MET A 917 20.84 17.98 5.75
N SER A 918 22.00 18.57 6.05
CA SER A 918 22.90 18.12 7.12
C SER A 918 22.80 18.97 8.39
N ASP A 919 23.04 18.34 9.54
CA ASP A 919 23.29 19.00 10.82
C ASP A 919 24.47 19.97 10.75
N GLY A 920 24.38 21.06 11.52
CA GLY A 920 25.38 22.12 11.55
C GLY A 920 25.41 23.01 10.28
N ALA A 921 24.53 22.79 9.31
CA ALA A 921 24.45 23.64 8.13
C ALA A 921 23.91 25.04 8.52
N ASN A 922 24.64 26.08 8.12
CA ASN A 922 24.30 27.47 8.46
C ASN A 922 22.92 27.86 7.93
N VAL A 923 22.13 28.48 8.80
CA VAL A 923 20.92 29.20 8.41
C VAL A 923 21.31 30.64 8.09
N ILE A 924 21.06 31.04 6.86
CA ILE A 924 21.37 32.35 6.30
C ILE A 924 20.09 33.13 6.01
N GLN A 925 20.24 34.33 5.47
CA GLN A 925 19.18 34.96 4.70
C GLN A 925 19.50 34.89 3.20
N TRP A 926 18.49 34.63 2.38
CA TRP A 926 18.63 34.64 0.93
C TRP A 926 17.46 35.36 0.24
N ALA A 927 17.58 35.59 -1.07
CA ALA A 927 16.47 36.11 -1.85
C ALA A 927 15.27 35.14 -1.76
N ASP A 928 14.08 35.67 -1.46
CA ASP A 928 12.85 34.89 -1.41
C ASP A 928 12.56 34.28 -2.79
N SER A 929 12.54 32.96 -2.83
CA SER A 929 12.42 32.13 -4.03
C SER A 929 11.24 31.15 -3.95
N GLY A 930 10.58 31.07 -2.79
CA GLY A 930 9.57 30.05 -2.48
C GLY A 930 10.11 28.63 -2.27
N ALA A 931 11.43 28.41 -2.37
CA ALA A 931 12.06 27.10 -2.23
C ALA A 931 11.81 26.48 -0.83
N LEU A 932 11.79 25.14 -0.76
CA LEU A 932 11.44 24.42 0.47
C LEU A 932 12.35 24.73 1.65
N ASN A 933 13.63 25.06 1.40
CA ASN A 933 14.62 25.43 2.41
C ASN A 933 14.42 26.84 3.00
N GLN A 934 13.42 27.58 2.52
CA GLN A 934 12.99 28.88 3.03
C GLN A 934 11.66 28.82 3.80
N ASN A 935 11.08 27.62 3.93
CA ASN A 935 9.79 27.36 4.54
C ASN A 935 9.95 26.55 5.83
N TRP A 936 9.22 26.94 6.87
CA TRP A 936 9.43 26.51 8.26
C TRP A 936 8.09 26.27 8.97
N ARG A 937 7.96 25.19 9.76
CA ARG A 937 6.81 24.92 10.62
C ARG A 937 7.14 25.28 12.07
N PHE A 938 6.22 25.96 12.74
CA PHE A 938 6.28 26.14 14.19
C PHE A 938 5.57 24.97 14.87
N VAL A 939 6.30 24.19 15.68
CA VAL A 939 5.75 23.10 16.49
C VAL A 939 5.79 23.54 17.96
N PRO A 940 4.65 23.56 18.69
CA PRO A 940 4.61 24.09 20.06
C PRO A 940 5.15 23.08 21.08
N VAL A 941 6.13 23.50 21.88
CA VAL A 941 6.73 22.69 22.97
C VAL A 941 5.78 22.55 24.17
N GLY A 942 4.80 23.44 24.29
CA GLY A 942 3.75 23.43 25.31
C GLY A 942 3.96 24.40 26.48
N ASP A 943 5.14 25.00 26.60
CA ASP A 943 5.47 26.05 27.57
C ASP A 943 5.23 27.48 27.04
N GLY A 944 4.87 27.61 25.76
CA GLY A 944 4.74 28.88 25.03
C GLY A 944 5.90 29.16 24.06
N SER A 945 6.91 28.30 24.03
CA SER A 945 7.94 28.27 22.99
C SER A 945 7.60 27.30 21.85
N TYR A 946 8.37 27.41 20.78
CA TYR A 946 8.24 26.64 19.55
C TYR A 946 9.59 26.11 19.09
N GLU A 947 9.58 24.87 18.66
CA GLU A 947 10.51 24.33 17.69
C GLU A 947 10.24 24.96 16.32
N ILE A 948 11.28 25.37 15.58
CA ILE A 948 11.15 25.94 14.23
C ILE A 948 11.77 24.97 13.24
N VAL A 949 10.94 24.12 12.65
CA VAL A 949 11.34 22.95 11.86
C VAL A 949 11.37 23.29 10.36
N SER A 950 12.48 23.02 9.68
CA SER A 950 12.66 23.22 8.24
C SER A 950 11.76 22.27 7.43
N ARG A 951 10.96 22.82 6.49
CA ARG A 951 10.12 22.03 5.55
C ARG A 951 10.98 21.18 4.60
N ASN A 952 12.22 21.61 4.34
CA ASN A 952 13.14 20.90 3.46
C ASN A 952 13.79 19.72 4.17
N SER A 953 14.49 19.97 5.29
CA SER A 953 15.38 19.00 5.94
C SER A 953 14.69 18.22 7.07
N ALA A 954 13.55 18.68 7.58
CA ALA A 954 12.92 18.24 8.83
C ALA A 954 13.78 18.46 10.09
N LEU A 955 14.89 19.20 9.97
CA LEU A 955 15.78 19.59 11.07
C LEU A 955 15.31 20.91 11.71
N LEU A 956 15.69 21.13 12.96
CA LEU A 956 15.32 22.29 13.77
C LEU A 956 16.28 23.46 13.60
N MET A 957 15.78 24.69 13.64
CA MET A 957 16.60 25.89 13.81
C MET A 957 17.22 25.91 15.21
N ASP A 958 18.55 25.93 15.29
CA ASP A 958 19.31 25.84 16.54
C ASP A 958 20.41 26.91 16.62
N VAL A 959 20.89 27.16 17.83
CA VAL A 959 22.09 27.94 18.09
C VAL A 959 23.30 27.02 18.01
N GLY A 960 24.16 27.24 17.02
CA GLY A 960 25.36 26.42 16.84
C GLY A 960 26.29 26.47 18.06
N GLY A 961 27.16 25.45 18.20
CA GLY A 961 28.03 25.26 19.38
C GLY A 961 29.04 26.38 19.68
N ASP A 962 29.13 27.43 18.86
CA ASP A 962 29.84 28.68 19.15
C ASP A 962 29.00 29.68 20.00
N GLY A 963 27.75 29.33 20.32
CA GLY A 963 26.80 30.15 21.07
C GLY A 963 26.33 31.41 20.34
N THR A 964 26.57 31.52 19.03
CA THR A 964 26.37 32.76 18.26
C THR A 964 25.78 32.54 16.87
N SER A 965 26.28 31.56 16.12
CA SER A 965 25.74 31.14 14.81
C SER A 965 24.35 30.52 14.92
N ILE A 966 23.57 30.58 13.83
CA ILE A 966 22.32 29.83 13.68
C ILE A 966 22.54 28.73 12.65
N VAL A 967 22.18 27.51 13.01
CA VAL A 967 22.32 26.30 12.20
C VAL A 967 21.00 25.55 12.13
N GLN A 968 20.94 24.49 11.34
CA GLN A 968 19.96 23.43 11.53
C GLN A 968 20.57 22.22 12.24
N SER A 969 19.79 21.49 13.03
CA SER A 969 20.23 20.28 13.73
C SER A 969 19.11 19.26 13.94
N SER A 970 19.50 18.00 14.15
CA SER A 970 18.66 16.93 14.70
C SER A 970 18.11 17.30 16.08
N ASP A 971 16.92 16.77 16.40
CA ASP A 971 16.25 16.99 17.68
C ASP A 971 17.05 16.38 18.85
N ASP A 972 17.42 17.24 19.81
CA ASP A 972 17.95 16.84 21.12
C ASP A 972 17.14 17.43 22.29
N ASN A 973 16.01 18.10 22.00
CA ASN A 973 15.16 18.81 22.97
C ASN A 973 15.95 19.83 23.84
N ALA A 974 17.07 20.36 23.34
CA ALA A 974 17.82 21.38 24.05
C ALA A 974 17.11 22.74 23.98
N PRO A 975 17.14 23.56 25.06
CA PRO A 975 16.59 24.91 25.04
C PRO A 975 17.24 25.88 24.01
N SER A 976 18.29 25.47 23.29
CA SER A 976 18.85 26.19 22.13
C SER A 976 18.02 26.00 20.86
N GLN A 977 17.26 24.90 20.73
CA GLN A 977 16.34 24.60 19.63
C GLN A 977 14.96 25.24 19.82
N HIS A 978 14.68 25.77 21.03
CA HIS A 978 13.39 26.35 21.41
C HIS A 978 13.37 27.88 21.27
N TRP A 979 12.29 28.41 20.67
CA TRP A 979 12.15 29.81 20.29
C TRP A 979 10.81 30.40 20.72
N THR A 980 10.81 31.64 21.21
CA THR A 980 9.61 32.40 21.58
C THR A 980 9.36 33.55 20.62
N LEU A 981 8.09 33.74 20.23
CA LEU A 981 7.64 34.76 19.29
C LEU A 981 7.11 35.99 20.05
N VAL A 982 7.84 37.11 19.99
CA VAL A 982 7.44 38.37 20.62
C VAL A 982 6.98 39.36 19.55
N ALA A 983 5.70 39.71 19.54
CA ALA A 983 5.16 40.64 18.54
C ALA A 983 5.76 42.06 18.71
N ALA A 984 6.24 42.63 17.62
CA ALA A 984 6.82 43.98 17.54
C ALA A 984 5.89 45.02 16.89
N GLY A 985 4.67 44.61 16.52
CA GLY A 985 3.70 45.43 15.79
C GLY A 985 3.87 45.36 14.27
N ASN A 986 2.87 45.87 13.54
CA ASN A 986 2.86 46.00 12.07
C ASN A 986 3.21 44.71 11.29
N GLY A 987 2.85 43.53 11.83
CA GLY A 987 3.13 42.23 11.22
C GLY A 987 4.56 41.69 11.40
N TYR A 988 5.35 42.28 12.31
CA TYR A 988 6.71 41.83 12.64
C TYR A 988 6.80 41.18 14.02
N TYR A 989 7.68 40.20 14.15
CA TYR A 989 8.05 39.52 15.39
C TYR A 989 9.56 39.64 15.63
N LYS A 990 9.93 39.61 16.91
CA LYS A 990 11.24 39.20 17.39
C LYS A 990 11.18 37.70 17.70
N ILE A 991 12.18 36.95 17.27
CA ILE A 991 12.27 35.50 17.48
C ILE A 991 13.39 35.27 18.47
N LYS A 992 13.03 34.86 19.69
CA LYS A 992 13.92 34.88 20.87
C LYS A 992 14.23 33.46 21.34
N ASN A 993 15.52 33.13 21.40
CA ASN A 993 16.00 31.84 21.88
C ASN A 993 15.72 31.65 23.38
N VAL A 994 15.29 30.46 23.79
CA VAL A 994 14.94 30.17 25.19
C VAL A 994 16.20 30.07 26.07
N ASN A 995 17.23 29.35 25.63
CA ASN A 995 18.50 29.20 26.37
C ASN A 995 19.19 30.56 26.60
N SER A 996 19.54 31.25 25.51
CA SER A 996 20.41 32.44 25.57
C SER A 996 19.68 33.74 25.91
N ASN A 997 18.35 33.76 25.79
CA ASN A 997 17.50 34.95 25.81
C ASN A 997 17.80 36.02 24.72
N LYS A 998 18.66 35.71 23.73
CA LYS A 998 18.99 36.55 22.57
C LYS A 998 17.95 36.43 21.45
N LEU A 999 17.99 37.35 20.48
CA LEU A 999 17.14 37.37 19.29
C LEU A 999 17.86 36.85 18.05
N LEU A 1000 17.12 36.16 17.16
CA LEU A 1000 17.51 35.90 15.78
C LEU A 1000 17.76 37.22 15.04
N ASP A 1001 18.95 37.38 14.49
CA ASP A 1001 19.45 38.64 13.95
C ASP A 1001 20.25 38.43 12.66
N VAL A 1002 20.27 39.46 11.81
CA VAL A 1002 21.15 39.53 10.65
C VAL A 1002 22.53 39.99 11.08
N SER A 1003 23.54 39.16 10.86
CA SER A 1003 24.94 39.54 11.10
C SER A 1003 25.33 40.81 10.34
N SER A 1004 26.33 41.55 10.83
CA SER A 1004 26.87 42.75 10.16
C SER A 1004 27.44 42.49 8.76
N GLY A 1005 27.67 41.23 8.38
CA GLY A 1005 28.02 40.81 7.02
C GLY A 1005 26.83 40.64 6.06
N GLY A 1006 25.58 40.85 6.50
CA GLY A 1006 24.38 40.92 5.65
C GLY A 1006 23.92 39.62 4.98
N THR A 1007 24.46 38.47 5.42
CA THR A 1007 24.13 37.13 4.86
C THR A 1007 23.91 36.09 5.96
N GLN A 1008 24.89 35.86 6.85
CA GLN A 1008 24.74 34.90 7.96
C GLN A 1008 23.69 35.37 8.97
N LEU A 1009 22.94 34.44 9.57
CA LEU A 1009 22.15 34.71 10.76
C LEU A 1009 22.92 34.35 12.02
N VAL A 1010 22.67 35.12 13.07
CA VAL A 1010 23.28 34.97 14.40
C VAL A 1010 22.22 35.21 15.46
N GLN A 1011 22.54 34.91 16.72
CA GLN A 1011 21.78 35.40 17.85
C GLN A 1011 22.49 36.55 18.58
N SER A 1012 21.79 37.66 18.80
CA SER A 1012 22.32 38.88 19.43
C SER A 1012 21.38 39.46 20.50
N THR A 1013 21.88 40.34 21.36
CA THR A 1013 21.07 41.03 22.38
C THR A 1013 20.06 41.98 21.71
N ASP A 1014 18.85 42.10 22.25
CA ASP A 1014 17.82 42.99 21.70
C ASP A 1014 18.30 44.46 21.64
N THR A 1015 18.29 45.02 20.43
CA THR A 1015 18.62 46.42 20.13
C THR A 1015 17.46 47.17 19.47
N ASN A 1016 16.33 46.49 19.22
CA ASN A 1016 15.25 46.95 18.33
C ASN A 1016 15.67 47.26 16.88
N ALA A 1017 16.80 46.73 16.41
CA ALA A 1017 17.23 46.92 15.03
C ALA A 1017 16.33 46.18 14.03
N ASP A 1018 16.17 46.72 12.82
CA ASP A 1018 15.39 46.10 11.73
C ASP A 1018 15.99 44.77 11.25
N SER A 1019 17.24 44.49 11.61
CA SER A 1019 17.91 43.19 11.44
C SER A 1019 17.33 42.08 12.34
N GLN A 1020 16.70 42.45 13.47
CA GLN A 1020 16.10 41.54 14.47
C GLN A 1020 14.58 41.39 14.29
N LEU A 1021 13.99 41.99 13.25
CA LEU A 1021 12.54 42.03 13.02
C LEU A 1021 12.15 41.17 11.82
N TRP A 1022 11.29 40.19 12.07
CA TRP A 1022 10.93 39.12 11.14
C TRP A 1022 9.44 39.12 10.85
N LYS A 1023 9.08 39.26 9.58
CA LYS A 1023 7.71 39.08 9.08
C LYS A 1023 7.51 37.60 8.79
N VAL A 1024 6.76 36.92 9.64
CA VAL A 1024 6.34 35.53 9.40
C VAL A 1024 5.19 35.56 8.39
N VAL A 1025 5.24 34.75 7.33
CA VAL A 1025 4.23 34.73 6.24
C VAL A 1025 3.89 33.28 5.90
N ASN A 1026 2.62 32.91 5.91
CA ASN A 1026 2.14 31.56 5.62
C ASN A 1026 2.28 31.22 4.11
N VAL A 1027 2.53 29.95 3.77
CA VAL A 1027 2.79 29.48 2.40
C VAL A 1027 1.94 28.28 1.94
N ASP A 1028 0.90 27.90 2.71
CA ASP A 1028 -0.07 26.83 2.36
C ASP A 1028 -1.54 27.33 2.18
#